data_AF-A9F6C4-F1
#
_entry.id   AF-A9F6C4-F1
#
_cell.length_a   1.000
_cell.length_b   1.000
_cell.length_c   1.000
_cell.angle_alpha   90.00
_cell.angle_beta   90.00
_cell.angle_gamma   90.00
#
_symmetry.space_group_name_H-M   'P 1'
#
loop_
_entity.id
_entity.type
_entity.pdbx_description
1 polymer ?
#
loop_
_entity_poly.entity_id
_entity_poly.type
_entity_poly.pdbx_seq_one_letter_code
_entity_poly.pdbx_strand_id
1 'polypeptide(L)'
;MKLLCKPADERTARAQVLKVDIDAYAALPDAERRAVHLRLGRMAEARSQRERSDEALFEAAHHLNLGAPLIVEPRERAALAAMNLAAGRKARERGATPAAADLFEAGIAALPDGSFKRDHEIAFSLHAEAAECAHLGGRLDRAEALLDVLAAEARSDLERARAHELRIAVYTTQGRLDEAVALGKTALAMLGVPLPEDGPGRKAAADAELAAARAALGTRRLKDLLDEPEASDARTRAALRLLMALMLPAATVNPPLCTFIAARQVNLSLERGHGGASPYGFMAYAWVAARVLRRYDEAYELGQLALEMNERSGQPELSCRLRVVLGAHVSVFTDHLLSSLDLFQAALEAGHRTGDLTYLSQACVHTALVRFGLGDECEAVRAEVDGFLSLVRRAREELAALALTGVRRALDDLMDATRAGASRPPSHGDLDDAGDEAKLSAPAHGAAARVHYALRQQICFLNEDYEGALRMGSLAEARMQGGVDDHLATEVFFYTCLTLLSPALARGRQLTTVSVASYRDRFSEWAERCPDNYRHKHLLLRAESARAAGEELAAMKLYDQAIESAKVNGFVRDEALASELCAKFHLASGRERIAHVYMADAHEGYLRWGAQAKARQLSRKYPHLVARAALVGQQSRPPESALPASTERPTSLDAFALLRVSRAICGELVLERLFERLLRALSESAGAQRAVLLLARDGALTIEAELDGDRGGVRLGPSTPLESTADLAASVVQHVAQTQQPIALTSAAMDERFADDPYLLEGGLRSILCLAMTHQGRLTGVLYAENGATAGAFRAGQVELCGLLASQAAVAVHNALRYRDAQSTSRELRRCNEALVDEVARLTEELRACNRDASPTSELRRCNEAR
;
A
#
# COMPACT_ATOMS: atom_id res chain seq x y z
N MET A 1 -14.22 -49.49 34.84
CA MET A 1 -13.96 -50.12 36.16
C MET A 1 -12.95 -51.30 36.12
N LYS A 2 -11.65 -51.02 35.97
CA LYS A 2 -10.49 -51.84 36.45
C LYS A 2 -9.21 -50.98 36.42
N LEU A 3 -9.18 -49.93 37.23
CA LEU A 3 -8.03 -49.02 37.39
C LEU A 3 -8.10 -48.44 38.81
N LEU A 4 -7.38 -49.05 39.75
CA LEU A 4 -7.12 -48.46 41.08
C LEU A 4 -5.69 -48.80 41.50
N CYS A 5 -4.93 -47.73 41.69
CA CYS A 5 -3.89 -47.48 42.70
C CYS A 5 -2.92 -48.60 43.14
N LYS A 6 -1.62 -48.30 43.02
CA LYS A 6 -0.68 -48.36 44.16
C LYS A 6 0.40 -47.26 44.03
N PRO A 7 0.84 -46.62 45.13
CA PRO A 7 1.88 -45.61 45.12
C PRO A 7 3.26 -46.28 45.30
N ALA A 8 4.24 -45.93 44.47
CA ALA A 8 5.64 -46.19 44.76
C ALA A 8 6.54 -45.22 43.97
N ASP A 9 7.33 -44.48 44.73
CA ASP A 9 8.50 -43.67 44.35
C ASP A 9 8.35 -42.40 43.50
N GLU A 10 8.54 -41.27 44.19
CA GLU A 10 8.73 -39.90 43.68
C GLU A 10 9.97 -39.71 42.78
N ARG A 11 10.67 -40.76 42.35
CA ARG A 11 11.89 -40.65 41.52
C ARG A 11 11.77 -41.18 40.09
N THR A 12 10.66 -41.80 39.72
CA THR A 12 10.49 -42.42 38.37
C THR A 12 9.50 -41.69 37.45
N ALA A 13 8.99 -40.52 37.85
CA ALA A 13 8.04 -39.73 37.05
C ALA A 13 8.70 -38.79 36.01
N ARG A 14 9.83 -39.19 35.42
CA ARG A 14 10.39 -38.52 34.23
C ARG A 14 10.24 -39.47 33.04
N ALA A 15 9.39 -39.06 32.10
CA ALA A 15 9.18 -39.64 30.78
C ALA A 15 8.45 -41.01 30.72
N GLN A 16 7.14 -41.00 30.94
CA GLN A 16 6.25 -41.94 30.23
C GLN A 16 5.13 -41.13 29.57
N VAL A 17 5.27 -40.92 28.27
CA VAL A 17 4.16 -40.51 27.39
C VAL A 17 3.14 -41.63 27.44
N LEU A 18 2.02 -41.40 28.14
CA LEU A 18 0.85 -42.28 28.06
C LEU A 18 0.33 -42.20 26.60
N LYS A 19 0.69 -43.18 25.77
CA LYS A 19 -0.08 -43.46 24.54
C LYS A 19 -1.42 -44.01 24.99
N VAL A 20 -2.40 -43.12 25.15
CA VAL A 20 -3.80 -43.51 25.27
C VAL A 20 -4.20 -44.10 23.92
N ASP A 21 -4.65 -45.35 23.91
CA ASP A 21 -5.25 -45.98 22.74
C ASP A 21 -6.52 -45.19 22.37
N ILE A 22 -6.52 -44.56 21.20
CA ILE A 22 -7.57 -43.62 20.75
C ILE A 22 -8.92 -44.35 20.70
N ASP A 23 -8.91 -45.63 20.36
CA ASP A 23 -10.11 -46.46 20.26
C ASP A 23 -10.65 -46.82 21.66
N ALA A 24 -9.76 -47.09 22.62
CA ALA A 24 -10.14 -47.33 24.01
C ALA A 24 -10.66 -46.06 24.71
N TYR A 25 -10.11 -44.89 24.36
CA TYR A 25 -10.58 -43.59 24.87
C TYR A 25 -11.95 -43.20 24.31
N ALA A 26 -12.17 -43.41 23.01
CA ALA A 26 -13.45 -43.15 22.37
C ALA A 26 -14.58 -44.02 22.95
N ALA A 27 -14.27 -45.23 23.40
CA ALA A 27 -15.20 -46.17 24.01
C ALA A 27 -15.55 -45.88 25.49
N LEU A 28 -14.87 -44.94 26.16
CA LEU A 28 -15.17 -44.59 27.55
C LEU A 28 -16.49 -43.80 27.70
N PRO A 29 -17.28 -44.06 28.76
CA PRO A 29 -18.41 -43.21 29.12
C PRO A 29 -17.99 -41.76 29.35
N ASP A 30 -18.89 -40.82 29.07
CA ASP A 30 -18.62 -39.37 29.14
C ASP A 30 -18.04 -38.92 30.50
N ALA A 31 -18.56 -39.47 31.59
CA ALA A 31 -18.08 -39.19 32.95
C ALA A 31 -16.65 -39.70 33.19
N GLU A 32 -16.29 -40.88 32.66
CA GLU A 32 -14.94 -41.44 32.80
C GLU A 32 -13.93 -40.65 31.94
N ARG A 33 -14.33 -40.19 30.74
CA ARG A 33 -13.50 -39.30 29.90
C ARG A 33 -13.19 -37.97 30.59
N ARG A 34 -14.21 -37.33 31.18
CA ARG A 34 -14.03 -36.07 31.93
C ARG A 34 -13.12 -36.26 33.14
N ALA A 35 -13.21 -37.40 33.83
CA ALA A 35 -12.33 -37.71 34.96
C ALA A 35 -10.86 -37.90 34.52
N VAL A 36 -10.63 -38.53 33.36
CA VAL A 36 -9.30 -38.63 32.75
C VAL A 36 -8.74 -37.25 32.42
N HIS A 37 -9.53 -36.40 31.74
CA HIS A 37 -9.12 -35.04 31.42
C HIS A 37 -8.82 -34.19 32.65
N LEU A 38 -9.62 -34.29 33.72
CA LEU A 38 -9.35 -33.60 34.97
C LEU A 38 -7.99 -34.02 35.56
N ARG A 39 -7.66 -35.32 35.54
CA ARG A 39 -6.37 -35.82 36.03
C ARG A 39 -5.20 -35.32 35.19
N LEU A 40 -5.33 -35.36 33.85
CA LEU A 40 -4.33 -34.84 32.93
C LEU A 40 -4.13 -33.34 33.10
N GLY A 41 -5.23 -32.58 33.23
CA GLY A 41 -5.22 -31.14 33.45
C GLY A 41 -4.46 -30.73 34.70
N ARG A 42 -4.70 -31.40 35.84
CA ARG A 42 -3.96 -31.15 37.10
C ARG A 42 -2.47 -31.47 36.99
N MET A 43 -2.10 -32.51 36.24
CA MET A 43 -0.70 -32.85 35.98
C MET A 43 -0.02 -31.80 35.08
N ALA A 44 -0.71 -31.38 34.02
CA ALA A 44 -0.23 -30.35 33.09
C ALA A 44 -0.12 -28.98 33.76
N GLU A 45 -1.04 -28.62 34.66
CA GLU A 45 -0.97 -27.39 35.48
C GLU A 45 0.30 -27.36 36.33
N ALA A 46 0.58 -28.43 37.06
CA ALA A 46 1.79 -28.55 37.88
C ALA A 46 3.08 -28.50 37.03
N ARG A 47 3.01 -28.88 35.75
CA ARG A 47 4.12 -28.73 34.79
C ARG A 47 4.22 -27.29 34.30
N SER A 48 3.11 -26.66 33.92
CA SER A 48 3.04 -25.26 33.48
C SER A 48 3.65 -24.30 34.50
N GLN A 49 3.36 -24.49 35.79
CA GLN A 49 3.94 -23.70 36.88
C GLN A 49 5.46 -23.85 37.00
N ARG A 50 6.01 -25.02 36.66
CA ARG A 50 7.45 -25.31 36.71
C ARG A 50 8.19 -24.82 35.47
N GLU A 51 7.63 -25.05 34.28
CA GLU A 51 8.27 -24.77 32.99
C GLU A 51 8.03 -23.34 32.50
N ARG A 52 6.98 -22.66 33.00
CA ARG A 52 6.55 -21.32 32.54
C ARG A 52 6.41 -21.23 31.01
N SER A 53 5.96 -22.32 30.39
CA SER A 53 5.75 -22.44 28.94
C SER A 53 4.28 -22.21 28.57
N ASP A 54 4.05 -21.42 27.52
CA ASP A 54 2.72 -21.21 26.95
C ASP A 54 2.06 -22.52 26.48
N GLU A 55 2.84 -23.46 25.94
CA GLU A 55 2.32 -24.76 25.46
C GLU A 55 1.74 -25.57 26.63
N ALA A 56 2.45 -25.60 27.75
CA ALA A 56 1.98 -26.26 28.96
C ALA A 56 0.75 -25.56 29.56
N LEU A 57 0.67 -24.22 29.45
CA LEU A 57 -0.52 -23.46 29.85
C LEU A 57 -1.74 -23.81 28.98
N PHE A 58 -1.60 -23.88 27.65
CA PHE A 58 -2.68 -24.26 26.75
C PHE A 58 -3.13 -25.71 26.96
N GLU A 59 -2.19 -26.64 27.16
CA GLU A 59 -2.50 -28.04 27.44
C GLU A 59 -3.27 -28.19 28.76
N ALA A 60 -2.83 -27.49 29.81
CA ALA A 60 -3.50 -27.49 31.12
C ALA A 60 -4.92 -26.92 31.02
N ALA A 61 -5.07 -25.74 30.41
CA ALA A 61 -6.37 -25.10 30.22
C ALA A 61 -7.33 -25.99 29.42
N HIS A 62 -6.85 -26.60 28.32
CA HIS A 62 -7.64 -27.51 27.49
C HIS A 62 -8.20 -28.70 28.29
N HIS A 63 -7.33 -29.42 29.00
CA HIS A 63 -7.75 -30.60 29.76
C HIS A 63 -8.61 -30.25 30.98
N LEU A 64 -8.31 -29.17 31.69
CA LEU A 64 -9.13 -28.73 32.82
C LEU A 64 -10.51 -28.25 32.37
N ASN A 65 -10.63 -27.57 31.22
CA ASN A 65 -11.92 -27.16 30.66
C ASN A 65 -12.82 -28.36 30.31
N LEU A 66 -12.24 -29.42 29.74
CA LEU A 66 -12.98 -30.66 29.47
C LEU A 66 -13.40 -31.39 30.76
N GLY A 67 -12.59 -31.28 31.82
CA GLY A 67 -12.89 -31.80 33.16
C GLY A 67 -13.77 -30.89 34.03
N ALA A 68 -14.03 -29.64 33.62
CA ALA A 68 -14.61 -28.60 34.46
C ALA A 68 -15.92 -28.97 35.17
N PRO A 69 -16.85 -29.74 34.57
CA PRO A 69 -18.09 -30.15 35.24
C PRO A 69 -17.89 -31.04 36.48
N LEU A 70 -16.69 -31.61 36.67
CA LEU A 70 -16.32 -32.39 37.85
C LEU A 70 -15.59 -31.55 38.92
N ILE A 71 -15.31 -30.27 38.64
CA ILE A 71 -14.64 -29.34 39.55
C ILE A 71 -15.70 -28.61 40.38
N VAL A 72 -15.93 -29.11 41.61
CA VAL A 72 -16.96 -28.57 42.50
C VAL A 72 -16.40 -27.52 43.46
N GLU A 73 -15.13 -27.63 43.85
CA GLU A 73 -14.49 -26.76 44.83
C GLU A 73 -14.36 -25.32 44.29
N PRO A 74 -14.94 -24.29 44.96
CA PRO A 74 -14.92 -22.92 44.47
C PRO A 74 -13.52 -22.36 44.22
N ARG A 75 -12.53 -22.76 45.03
CA ARG A 75 -11.14 -22.34 44.85
C ARG A 75 -10.51 -22.90 43.58
N GLU A 76 -10.77 -24.17 43.28
CA GLU A 76 -10.26 -24.82 42.07
C GLU A 76 -10.92 -24.24 40.81
N ARG A 77 -12.23 -23.92 40.91
CA ARG A 77 -12.97 -23.19 39.87
C ARG A 77 -12.39 -21.78 39.60
N ALA A 78 -12.07 -21.02 40.64
CA ALA A 78 -11.43 -19.71 40.50
C ALA A 78 -10.03 -19.81 39.87
N ALA A 79 -9.25 -20.84 40.23
CA ALA A 79 -7.95 -21.11 39.61
C ALA A 79 -8.07 -21.43 38.11
N LEU A 80 -9.06 -22.24 37.73
CA LEU A 80 -9.36 -22.51 36.31
C LEU A 80 -9.77 -21.24 35.56
N ALA A 81 -10.59 -20.38 36.16
CA ALA A 81 -10.97 -19.10 35.57
C ALA A 81 -9.75 -18.19 35.33
N ALA A 82 -8.84 -18.09 36.30
CA ALA A 82 -7.58 -17.34 36.16
C ALA A 82 -6.66 -17.93 35.07
N MET A 83 -6.58 -19.25 34.99
CA MET A 83 -5.79 -19.94 33.97
C MET A 83 -6.32 -19.67 32.56
N ASN A 84 -7.64 -19.74 32.39
CA ASN A 84 -8.31 -19.41 31.13
C ASN A 84 -8.10 -17.94 30.73
N LEU A 85 -8.11 -17.01 31.69
CA LEU A 85 -7.77 -15.61 31.43
C LEU A 85 -6.33 -15.47 30.90
N ALA A 86 -5.36 -16.14 31.54
CA ALA A 86 -3.97 -16.11 31.11
C ALA A 86 -3.77 -16.75 29.72
N ALA A 87 -4.33 -17.94 29.51
CA ALA A 87 -4.27 -18.65 28.22
C ALA A 87 -4.95 -17.84 27.10
N GLY A 88 -6.11 -17.24 27.38
CA GLY A 88 -6.82 -16.41 26.41
C GLY A 88 -6.02 -15.17 26.00
N ARG A 89 -5.34 -14.50 26.95
CA ARG A 89 -4.42 -13.38 26.64
C ARG A 89 -3.27 -13.83 25.74
N LYS A 90 -2.67 -14.99 26.00
CA LYS A 90 -1.62 -15.57 25.15
C LYS A 90 -2.12 -15.96 23.76
N ALA A 91 -3.33 -16.49 23.65
CA ALA A 91 -3.95 -16.77 22.35
C ALA A 91 -4.15 -15.49 21.54
N ARG A 92 -4.59 -14.40 22.20
CA ARG A 92 -4.75 -13.09 21.57
C ARG A 92 -3.42 -12.48 21.13
N GLU A 93 -2.36 -12.54 21.96
CA GLU A 93 -1.01 -12.09 21.60
C GLU A 93 -0.49 -12.81 20.34
N ARG A 94 -0.97 -14.03 20.06
CA ARG A 94 -0.64 -14.83 18.87
C ARG A 94 -1.61 -14.64 17.69
N GLY A 95 -2.54 -13.68 17.78
CA GLY A 95 -3.55 -13.41 16.74
C GLY A 95 -4.69 -14.44 16.65
N ALA A 96 -4.80 -15.37 17.61
CA ALA A 96 -5.83 -16.42 17.61
C ALA A 96 -7.12 -15.99 18.31
N THR A 97 -7.76 -14.92 17.81
CA THR A 97 -8.97 -14.32 18.41
C THR A 97 -10.11 -15.31 18.69
N PRO A 98 -10.45 -16.27 17.80
CA PRO A 98 -11.50 -17.26 18.10
C PRO A 98 -11.15 -18.16 19.30
N ALA A 99 -9.90 -18.65 19.36
CA ALA A 99 -9.43 -19.49 20.46
C ALA A 99 -9.37 -18.72 21.78
N ALA A 100 -8.96 -17.44 21.74
CA ALA A 100 -9.00 -16.55 22.89
C ALA A 100 -10.43 -16.39 23.42
N ALA A 101 -11.41 -16.19 22.52
CA ALA A 101 -12.80 -16.06 22.90
C ALA A 101 -13.34 -17.30 23.61
N ASP A 102 -13.03 -18.50 23.10
CA ASP A 102 -13.45 -19.77 23.71
C ASP A 102 -12.83 -19.95 25.11
N LEU A 103 -11.57 -19.55 25.29
CA LEU A 103 -10.90 -19.57 26.59
C LEU A 103 -11.54 -18.59 27.58
N PHE A 104 -11.85 -17.36 27.15
CA PHE A 104 -12.51 -16.39 28.03
C PHE A 104 -13.92 -16.82 28.43
N GLU A 105 -14.71 -17.39 27.49
CA GLU A 105 -16.03 -17.94 27.80
C GLU A 105 -15.94 -19.14 28.76
N ALA A 106 -14.97 -20.04 28.57
CA ALA A 106 -14.70 -21.12 29.51
C ALA A 106 -14.28 -20.60 30.89
N GLY A 107 -13.51 -19.51 30.94
CA GLY A 107 -13.15 -18.81 32.17
C GLY A 107 -14.37 -18.23 32.89
N ILE A 108 -15.28 -17.57 32.16
CA ILE A 108 -16.54 -17.03 32.70
C ILE A 108 -17.40 -18.16 33.27
N ALA A 109 -17.55 -19.28 32.55
CA ALA A 109 -18.30 -20.45 33.03
C ALA A 109 -17.67 -21.09 34.29
N ALA A 110 -16.35 -21.02 34.41
CA ALA A 110 -15.63 -21.52 35.57
C ALA A 110 -15.82 -20.64 36.83
N LEU A 111 -16.15 -19.35 36.70
CA LEU A 111 -16.29 -18.43 37.84
C LEU A 111 -17.31 -18.93 38.89
N PRO A 112 -16.93 -19.03 40.18
CA PRO A 112 -17.86 -19.28 41.26
C PRO A 112 -18.92 -18.18 41.45
N ASP A 113 -20.03 -18.51 42.09
CA ASP A 113 -21.05 -17.50 42.45
C ASP A 113 -20.47 -16.41 43.35
N GLY A 114 -20.79 -15.16 43.04
CA GLY A 114 -20.28 -13.99 43.77
C GLY A 114 -18.81 -13.65 43.46
N SER A 115 -18.23 -14.15 42.36
CA SER A 115 -16.86 -13.84 41.94
C SER A 115 -16.59 -12.34 41.80
N PHE A 116 -17.57 -11.54 41.35
CA PHE A 116 -17.39 -10.09 41.33
C PHE A 116 -17.10 -9.50 42.72
N LYS A 117 -17.60 -10.10 43.82
CA LYS A 117 -17.30 -9.66 45.19
C LYS A 117 -15.95 -10.17 45.70
N ARG A 118 -15.59 -11.42 45.39
CA ARG A 118 -14.41 -12.10 45.95
C ARG A 118 -13.14 -11.95 45.10
N ASP A 119 -13.27 -12.09 43.79
CA ASP A 119 -12.20 -12.13 42.79
C ASP A 119 -12.49 -11.12 41.66
N HIS A 120 -12.74 -9.86 42.05
CA HIS A 120 -13.26 -8.81 41.16
C HIS A 120 -12.42 -8.62 39.90
N GLU A 121 -11.09 -8.55 40.05
CA GLU A 121 -10.16 -8.29 38.94
C GLU A 121 -10.23 -9.38 37.86
N ILE A 122 -10.29 -10.65 38.27
CA ILE A 122 -10.37 -11.80 37.34
C ILE A 122 -11.73 -11.81 36.66
N ALA A 123 -12.81 -11.66 37.43
CA ALA A 123 -14.17 -11.65 36.89
C ALA A 123 -14.35 -10.49 35.89
N PHE A 124 -13.95 -9.27 36.27
CA PHE A 124 -14.03 -8.09 35.40
C PHE A 124 -13.18 -8.26 34.14
N SER A 125 -11.93 -8.72 34.29
CA SER A 125 -11.04 -8.97 33.14
C SER A 125 -11.61 -9.99 32.18
N LEU A 126 -12.09 -11.15 32.66
CA LEU A 126 -12.68 -12.18 31.79
C LEU A 126 -13.85 -11.63 30.97
N HIS A 127 -14.76 -10.88 31.60
CA HIS A 127 -15.91 -10.29 30.90
C HIS A 127 -15.46 -9.22 29.89
N ALA A 128 -14.46 -8.40 30.22
CA ALA A 128 -13.94 -7.36 29.33
C ALA A 128 -13.23 -7.97 28.10
N GLU A 129 -12.36 -8.95 28.31
CA GLU A 129 -11.64 -9.62 27.22
C GLU A 129 -12.59 -10.45 26.33
N ALA A 130 -13.60 -11.09 26.93
CA ALA A 130 -14.65 -11.79 26.20
C ALA A 130 -15.52 -10.83 25.37
N ALA A 131 -15.88 -9.66 25.92
CA ALA A 131 -16.67 -8.65 25.20
C ALA A 131 -15.92 -8.12 23.98
N GLU A 132 -14.63 -7.84 24.12
CA GLU A 132 -13.76 -7.41 23.02
C GLU A 132 -13.63 -8.50 21.95
N CYS A 133 -13.39 -9.76 22.34
CA CYS A 133 -13.34 -10.86 21.37
C CYS A 133 -14.69 -11.15 20.70
N ALA A 134 -15.80 -10.97 21.41
CA ALA A 134 -17.14 -11.08 20.85
C ALA A 134 -17.39 -9.97 19.80
N HIS A 135 -16.99 -8.73 20.09
CA HIS A 135 -17.04 -7.62 19.14
C HIS A 135 -16.20 -7.88 17.89
N LEU A 136 -14.91 -8.22 18.05
CA LEU A 136 -14.01 -8.54 16.94
C LEU A 136 -14.48 -9.75 16.12
N GLY A 137 -15.16 -10.71 16.78
CA GLY A 137 -15.78 -11.87 16.12
C GLY A 137 -17.16 -11.60 15.51
N GLY A 138 -17.67 -10.37 15.58
CA GLY A 138 -18.98 -9.99 15.04
C GLY A 138 -20.20 -10.50 15.82
N ARG A 139 -20.01 -11.01 17.05
CA ARG A 139 -21.08 -11.46 17.96
C ARG A 139 -21.57 -10.29 18.82
N LEU A 140 -22.18 -9.29 18.18
CA LEU A 140 -22.53 -8.01 18.81
C LEU A 140 -23.49 -8.17 20.01
N ASP A 141 -24.52 -9.00 19.90
CA ASP A 141 -25.47 -9.25 21.00
C ASP A 141 -24.77 -9.81 22.25
N ARG A 142 -23.80 -10.70 22.05
CA ARG A 142 -22.99 -11.26 23.16
C ARG A 142 -22.09 -10.20 23.77
N ALA A 143 -21.48 -9.35 22.94
CA ALA A 143 -20.66 -8.24 23.41
C ALA A 143 -21.48 -7.27 24.26
N GLU A 144 -22.68 -6.87 23.81
CA GLU A 144 -23.59 -6.01 24.58
C GLU A 144 -23.98 -6.63 25.92
N ALA A 145 -24.38 -7.91 25.94
CA ALA A 145 -24.74 -8.60 27.18
C ALA A 145 -23.58 -8.64 28.20
N LEU A 146 -22.34 -8.87 27.74
CA LEU A 146 -21.15 -8.83 28.61
C LEU A 146 -20.86 -7.41 29.10
N LEU A 147 -21.09 -6.42 28.25
CA LEU A 147 -20.87 -5.01 28.57
C LEU A 147 -21.89 -4.46 29.57
N ASP A 148 -23.12 -4.97 29.59
CA ASP A 148 -24.12 -4.66 30.61
C ASP A 148 -23.69 -5.17 31.98
N VAL A 149 -23.14 -6.39 32.04
CA VAL A 149 -22.54 -6.93 33.27
C VAL A 149 -21.39 -6.05 33.76
N LEU A 150 -20.47 -5.67 32.86
CA LEU A 150 -19.35 -4.79 33.21
C LEU A 150 -19.81 -3.42 33.70
N ALA A 151 -20.86 -2.85 33.10
CA ALA A 151 -21.40 -1.56 33.54
C ALA A 151 -22.02 -1.62 34.94
N ALA A 152 -22.69 -2.73 35.29
CA ALA A 152 -23.28 -2.94 36.60
C ALA A 152 -22.24 -3.21 37.70
N GLU A 153 -21.15 -3.90 37.36
CA GLU A 153 -20.16 -4.38 38.33
C GLU A 153 -18.93 -3.46 38.49
N ALA A 154 -18.73 -2.48 37.60
CA ALA A 154 -17.59 -1.55 37.65
C ALA A 154 -17.55 -0.75 38.97
N ARG A 155 -16.38 -0.75 39.63
CA ARG A 155 -16.15 -0.10 40.94
C ARG A 155 -15.34 1.18 40.85
N SER A 156 -14.55 1.33 39.79
CA SER A 156 -13.67 2.49 39.57
C SER A 156 -13.99 3.25 38.28
N ASP A 157 -13.54 4.51 38.20
CA ASP A 157 -13.60 5.29 36.96
C ASP A 157 -12.86 4.61 35.80
N LEU A 158 -11.76 3.90 36.08
CA LEU A 158 -10.97 3.18 35.08
C LEU A 158 -11.71 1.98 34.51
N GLU A 159 -12.40 1.22 35.37
CA GLU A 159 -13.25 0.10 34.95
C GLU A 159 -14.46 0.60 34.14
N ARG A 160 -15.13 1.67 34.60
CA ARG A 160 -16.20 2.32 33.83
C ARG A 160 -15.70 2.80 32.47
N ALA A 161 -14.54 3.44 32.42
CA ALA A 161 -13.92 3.90 31.19
C ALA A 161 -13.61 2.74 30.22
N ARG A 162 -13.09 1.60 30.72
CA ARG A 162 -12.85 0.40 29.89
C ARG A 162 -14.15 -0.18 29.35
N ALA A 163 -15.20 -0.24 30.15
CA ALA A 163 -16.51 -0.72 29.69
C ALA A 163 -17.11 0.22 28.62
N HIS A 164 -16.94 1.54 28.77
CA HIS A 164 -17.37 2.52 27.77
C HIS A 164 -16.55 2.46 26.48
N GLU A 165 -15.24 2.32 26.57
CA GLU A 165 -14.35 2.15 25.40
C GLU A 165 -14.80 0.98 24.52
N LEU A 166 -15.07 -0.19 25.12
CA LEU A 166 -15.57 -1.35 24.39
C LEU A 166 -16.98 -1.13 23.83
N ARG A 167 -17.86 -0.43 24.57
CA ARG A 167 -19.19 -0.02 24.09
C ARG A 167 -19.10 0.89 22.86
N ILE A 168 -18.18 1.85 22.88
CA ILE A 168 -17.94 2.81 21.78
C ILE A 168 -17.54 2.03 20.54
N ALA A 169 -16.67 1.02 20.67
CA ALA A 169 -16.30 0.16 19.55
C ALA A 169 -17.51 -0.59 18.97
N VAL A 170 -18.37 -1.17 19.81
CA VAL A 170 -19.61 -1.84 19.38
C VAL A 170 -20.58 -0.88 18.68
N TYR A 171 -20.85 0.29 19.28
CA TYR A 171 -21.73 1.30 18.69
C TYR A 171 -21.17 1.83 17.35
N THR A 172 -19.86 1.96 17.25
CA THR A 172 -19.20 2.35 15.99
C THR A 172 -19.45 1.31 14.90
N THR A 173 -19.30 0.03 15.20
CA THR A 173 -19.60 -1.07 14.25
C THR A 173 -21.08 -1.14 13.88
N GLN A 174 -21.99 -0.82 14.80
CA GLN A 174 -23.44 -0.76 14.53
C GLN A 174 -23.88 0.51 13.77
N GLY A 175 -22.97 1.46 13.51
CA GLY A 175 -23.30 2.75 12.89
C GLY A 175 -24.00 3.75 13.82
N ARG A 176 -24.06 3.47 15.12
CA ARG A 176 -24.65 4.30 16.19
C ARG A 176 -23.68 5.40 16.64
N LEU A 177 -23.23 6.21 15.68
CA LEU A 177 -22.08 7.10 15.86
C LEU A 177 -22.33 8.24 16.86
N ASP A 178 -23.54 8.81 16.88
CA ASP A 178 -23.89 9.87 17.84
C ASP A 178 -23.89 9.35 19.28
N GLU A 179 -24.39 8.14 19.51
CA GLU A 179 -24.38 7.48 20.82
C GLU A 179 -22.95 7.14 21.26
N ALA A 180 -22.10 6.70 20.32
CA ALA A 180 -20.67 6.48 20.57
C ALA A 180 -19.98 7.79 21.02
N VAL A 181 -20.24 8.91 20.33
CA VAL A 181 -19.70 10.23 20.70
C VAL A 181 -20.21 10.69 22.07
N ALA A 182 -21.51 10.59 22.33
CA ALA A 182 -22.09 11.00 23.60
C ALA A 182 -21.49 10.20 24.78
N LEU A 183 -21.38 8.88 24.63
CA LEU A 183 -20.77 8.01 25.63
C LEU A 183 -19.28 8.33 25.85
N GLY A 184 -18.56 8.62 24.78
CA GLY A 184 -17.18 9.05 24.81
C GLY A 184 -16.94 10.33 25.61
N LYS A 185 -17.81 11.34 25.42
CA LYS A 185 -17.76 12.58 26.21
C LYS A 185 -17.91 12.30 27.69
N THR A 186 -18.89 11.47 28.08
CA THR A 186 -19.09 11.08 29.48
C THR A 186 -17.88 10.33 30.03
N ALA A 187 -17.35 9.35 29.28
CA ALA A 187 -16.20 8.56 29.70
C ALA A 187 -14.93 9.41 29.92
N LEU A 188 -14.65 10.33 29.00
CA LEU A 188 -13.48 11.19 29.08
C LEU A 188 -13.61 12.26 30.17
N ALA A 189 -14.80 12.78 30.44
CA ALA A 189 -15.05 13.69 31.56
C ALA A 189 -14.74 13.02 32.91
N MET A 190 -15.11 11.75 33.11
CA MET A 190 -14.75 10.98 34.32
C MET A 190 -13.25 10.84 34.52
N LEU A 191 -12.46 10.81 33.44
CA LEU A 191 -11.01 10.75 33.48
C LEU A 191 -10.32 12.12 33.56
N GLY A 192 -11.10 13.21 33.63
CA GLY A 192 -10.58 14.59 33.71
C GLY A 192 -10.10 15.14 32.37
N VAL A 193 -10.59 14.62 31.25
CA VAL A 193 -10.29 15.09 29.89
C VAL A 193 -11.59 15.48 29.17
N PRO A 194 -12.34 16.50 29.63
CA PRO A 194 -13.63 16.84 29.05
C PRO A 194 -13.48 17.24 27.57
N LEU A 195 -14.41 16.79 26.74
CA LEU A 195 -14.53 17.19 25.34
C LEU A 195 -15.41 18.44 25.22
N PRO A 196 -15.24 19.27 24.17
CA PRO A 196 -16.04 20.46 23.99
C PRO A 196 -17.53 20.12 23.77
N GLU A 197 -18.39 20.94 24.36
CA GLU A 197 -19.84 20.82 24.26
C GLU A 197 -20.37 21.08 22.85
N ASP A 198 -21.63 20.71 22.64
CA ASP A 198 -22.28 20.95 21.37
C ASP A 198 -22.67 22.42 21.18
N GLY A 199 -22.33 22.99 20.02
CA GLY A 199 -22.70 24.37 19.69
C GLY A 199 -21.61 25.16 18.95
N PRO A 200 -21.85 26.48 18.75
CA PRO A 200 -21.01 27.34 17.91
C PRO A 200 -19.58 27.53 18.45
N GLY A 201 -19.35 27.35 19.75
CA GLY A 201 -18.01 27.44 20.35
C GLY A 201 -17.09 26.26 20.05
N ARG A 202 -17.62 25.13 19.56
CA ARG A 202 -16.84 23.90 19.37
C ARG A 202 -15.68 24.06 18.38
N LYS A 203 -15.90 24.78 17.29
CA LYS A 203 -14.86 25.06 16.30
C LYS A 203 -13.72 25.88 16.90
N ALA A 204 -14.05 26.92 17.66
CA ALA A 204 -13.05 27.74 18.33
C ALA A 204 -12.23 26.93 19.36
N ALA A 205 -12.87 26.00 20.09
CA ALA A 205 -12.18 25.09 20.99
C ALA A 205 -11.22 24.14 20.23
N ALA A 206 -11.65 23.59 19.10
CA ALA A 206 -10.81 22.76 18.24
C ALA A 206 -9.60 23.53 17.69
N ASP A 207 -9.83 24.74 17.19
CA ASP A 207 -8.77 25.61 16.66
C ASP A 207 -7.76 25.98 17.76
N ALA A 208 -8.23 26.26 18.99
CA ALA A 208 -7.37 26.55 20.13
C ALA A 208 -6.53 25.34 20.58
N GLU A 209 -7.13 24.15 20.68
CA GLU A 209 -6.42 22.92 21.04
C GLU A 209 -5.36 22.55 19.99
N LEU A 210 -5.69 22.73 18.71
CA LEU A 210 -4.78 22.50 17.58
C LEU A 210 -3.59 23.48 17.61
N ALA A 211 -3.86 24.76 17.89
CA ALA A 211 -2.82 25.76 18.05
C ALA A 211 -1.91 25.46 19.25
N ALA A 212 -2.47 24.99 20.37
CA ALA A 212 -1.69 24.57 21.54
C ALA A 212 -0.78 23.38 21.23
N ALA A 213 -1.28 22.36 20.53
CA ALA A 213 -0.47 21.22 20.09
C ALA A 213 0.67 21.63 19.16
N ARG A 214 0.39 22.54 18.23
CA ARG A 214 1.43 23.09 17.35
C ARG A 214 2.50 23.85 18.14
N ALA A 215 2.10 24.67 19.12
CA ALA A 215 3.03 25.40 19.96
C ALA A 215 3.87 24.47 20.85
N ALA A 216 3.27 23.39 21.38
CA ALA A 216 3.94 22.40 22.20
C ALA A 216 4.98 21.59 21.41
N LEU A 217 4.67 21.23 20.15
CA LEU A 217 5.62 20.62 19.22
C LEU A 217 6.75 21.61 18.86
N GLY A 218 6.41 22.88 18.65
CA GLY A 218 7.36 23.99 18.54
C GLY A 218 8.47 23.73 17.53
N THR A 219 9.72 23.97 17.93
CA THR A 219 10.94 23.66 17.17
C THR A 219 11.66 22.42 17.70
N ARG A 220 10.98 21.57 18.48
CA ARG A 220 11.60 20.32 18.96
C ARG A 220 11.92 19.45 17.75
N ARG A 221 13.04 18.73 17.78
CA ARG A 221 13.24 17.69 16.76
C ARG A 221 12.27 16.57 17.11
N LEU A 222 11.40 16.20 16.17
CA LEU A 222 10.38 15.17 16.41
C LEU A 222 10.99 13.85 16.90
N LYS A 223 12.22 13.53 16.48
CA LYS A 223 12.98 12.37 16.96
C LYS A 223 13.28 12.40 18.46
N ASP A 224 13.42 13.58 19.07
CA ASP A 224 13.68 13.70 20.51
C ASP A 224 12.46 13.20 21.34
N LEU A 225 11.26 13.17 20.73
CA LEU A 225 10.05 12.61 21.36
C LEU A 225 10.09 11.08 21.48
N LEU A 226 10.97 10.40 20.75
CA LEU A 226 11.10 8.94 20.83
C LEU A 226 11.72 8.48 22.16
N ASP A 227 12.47 9.37 22.82
CA ASP A 227 13.20 9.08 24.05
C ASP A 227 12.49 9.66 25.29
N GLU A 228 11.32 10.30 25.12
CA GLU A 228 10.51 10.81 26.23
C GLU A 228 9.85 9.66 27.02
N PRO A 229 9.74 9.79 28.36
CA PRO A 229 9.28 8.70 29.22
C PRO A 229 7.82 8.33 28.97
N GLU A 230 7.51 7.04 29.12
CA GLU A 230 6.13 6.55 29.07
C GLU A 230 5.26 7.19 30.17
N ALA A 231 4.01 7.46 29.85
CA ALA A 231 2.97 7.89 30.76
C ALA A 231 2.82 6.86 31.88
N SER A 232 3.26 7.24 33.08
CA SER A 232 3.19 6.39 34.26
C SER A 232 1.76 6.22 34.80
N ASP A 233 0.82 7.10 34.41
CA ASP A 233 -0.54 7.13 34.95
C ASP A 233 -1.56 6.32 34.11
N ALA A 234 -2.29 5.44 34.79
CA ALA A 234 -3.33 4.60 34.19
C ALA A 234 -4.53 5.39 33.65
N ARG A 235 -4.88 6.55 34.25
CA ARG A 235 -5.98 7.39 33.76
C ARG A 235 -5.64 8.01 32.41
N THR A 236 -4.41 8.49 32.25
CA THR A 236 -3.91 9.04 30.98
C THR A 236 -3.92 7.99 29.87
N ARG A 237 -3.45 6.76 30.13
CA ARG A 237 -3.53 5.66 29.15
C ARG A 237 -4.96 5.30 28.77
N ALA A 238 -5.90 5.32 29.72
CA ALA A 238 -7.32 5.09 29.43
C ALA A 238 -7.93 6.22 28.59
N ALA A 239 -7.59 7.47 28.88
CA ALA A 239 -8.06 8.62 28.11
C ALA A 239 -7.56 8.59 26.66
N LEU A 240 -6.28 8.28 26.42
CA LEU A 240 -5.74 8.15 25.06
C LEU A 240 -6.44 7.04 24.26
N ARG A 241 -6.73 5.90 24.87
CA ARG A 241 -7.50 4.81 24.19
C ARG A 241 -8.92 5.23 23.85
N LEU A 242 -9.61 5.94 24.75
CA LEU A 242 -10.94 6.49 24.48
C LEU A 242 -10.92 7.54 23.36
N LEU A 243 -9.95 8.46 23.36
CA LEU A 243 -9.77 9.44 22.29
C LEU A 243 -9.54 8.72 20.94
N MET A 244 -8.69 7.70 20.92
CA MET A 244 -8.45 6.86 19.74
C MET A 244 -9.72 6.16 19.24
N ALA A 245 -10.54 5.61 20.13
CA ALA A 245 -11.80 4.94 19.79
C ALA A 245 -12.83 5.92 19.20
N LEU A 246 -12.81 7.19 19.63
CA LEU A 246 -13.73 8.23 19.18
C LEU A 246 -13.33 8.91 17.86
N MET A 247 -12.11 8.69 17.35
CA MET A 247 -11.66 9.35 16.13
C MET A 247 -12.58 9.10 14.93
N LEU A 248 -12.99 7.84 14.68
CA LEU A 248 -13.83 7.49 13.54
C LEU A 248 -15.28 8.02 13.68
N PRO A 249 -15.98 7.81 14.82
CA PRO A 249 -17.28 8.45 15.05
C PRO A 249 -17.23 9.96 14.89
N ALA A 250 -16.27 10.63 15.53
CA ALA A 250 -16.14 12.08 15.48
C ALA A 250 -15.86 12.59 14.05
N ALA A 251 -15.00 11.91 13.28
CA ALA A 251 -14.72 12.26 11.89
C ALA A 251 -15.98 12.25 11.01
N THR A 252 -16.94 11.38 11.33
CA THR A 252 -18.14 11.15 10.52
C THR A 252 -19.29 12.08 10.91
N VAL A 253 -19.52 12.29 12.21
CA VAL A 253 -20.66 13.10 12.68
C VAL A 253 -20.30 14.55 12.99
N ASN A 254 -19.02 14.85 13.27
CA ASN A 254 -18.62 16.13 13.83
C ASN A 254 -17.13 16.48 13.55
N PRO A 255 -16.80 16.96 12.33
CA PRO A 255 -15.41 17.21 11.95
C PRO A 255 -14.61 18.13 12.90
N PRO A 256 -15.16 19.23 13.47
CA PRO A 256 -14.44 20.01 14.47
C PRO A 256 -14.09 19.23 15.73
N LEU A 257 -14.95 18.32 16.19
CA LEU A 257 -14.63 17.45 17.33
C LEU A 257 -13.49 16.50 17.00
N CYS A 258 -13.45 15.99 15.77
CA CYS A 258 -12.35 15.14 15.31
C CYS A 258 -11.00 15.88 15.37
N THR A 259 -10.95 17.12 14.89
CA THR A 259 -9.76 18.01 15.01
C THR A 259 -9.34 18.19 16.46
N PHE A 260 -10.30 18.46 17.37
CA PHE A 260 -10.02 18.59 18.80
C PHE A 260 -9.43 17.30 19.37
N ILE A 261 -10.04 16.13 19.09
CA ILE A 261 -9.58 14.83 19.60
C ILE A 261 -8.16 14.52 19.12
N ALA A 262 -7.85 14.75 17.85
CA ALA A 262 -6.50 14.57 17.31
C ALA A 262 -5.46 15.45 18.03
N ALA A 263 -5.76 16.75 18.18
CA ALA A 263 -4.88 17.67 18.91
C ALA A 263 -4.73 17.30 20.40
N ARG A 264 -5.84 16.89 21.04
CA ARG A 264 -5.84 16.54 22.46
C ARG A 264 -5.00 15.31 22.78
N GLN A 265 -4.95 14.33 21.88
CA GLN A 265 -4.07 13.16 22.04
C GLN A 265 -2.58 13.55 22.08
N VAL A 266 -2.16 14.48 21.22
CA VAL A 266 -0.79 14.99 21.19
C VAL A 266 -0.50 15.81 22.45
N ASN A 267 -1.34 16.80 22.79
CA ASN A 267 -1.16 17.61 23.99
C ASN A 267 -1.06 16.74 25.25
N LEU A 268 -1.98 15.79 25.42
CA LEU A 268 -1.99 14.91 26.58
C LEU A 268 -0.72 14.03 26.65
N SER A 269 -0.22 13.58 25.49
CA SER A 269 1.01 12.79 25.41
C SER A 269 2.25 13.62 25.76
N LEU A 270 2.30 14.90 25.35
CA LEU A 270 3.41 15.81 25.67
C LEU A 270 3.35 16.33 27.12
N GLU A 271 2.15 16.51 27.68
CA GLU A 271 1.94 16.99 29.06
C GLU A 271 2.25 15.90 30.10
N ARG A 272 1.96 14.63 29.79
CA ARG A 272 1.90 13.54 30.78
C ARG A 272 2.71 12.30 30.40
N GLY A 273 3.48 12.35 29.31
CA GLY A 273 4.26 11.23 28.78
C GLY A 273 3.50 10.36 27.78
N HIS A 274 4.20 9.45 27.12
CA HIS A 274 3.67 8.63 26.03
C HIS A 274 2.96 7.35 26.50
N GLY A 275 1.78 7.06 25.98
CA GLY A 275 1.10 5.77 26.21
C GLY A 275 1.11 4.88 24.96
N GLY A 276 0.66 3.62 25.09
CA GLY A 276 0.55 2.70 23.95
C GLY A 276 -0.34 3.21 22.80
N ALA A 277 -1.27 4.13 23.06
CA ALA A 277 -2.10 4.78 22.04
C ALA A 277 -1.52 6.11 21.51
N SER A 278 -0.42 6.62 22.07
CA SER A 278 0.23 7.87 21.61
C SER A 278 0.69 7.83 20.16
N PRO A 279 1.28 6.72 19.63
CA PRO A 279 1.63 6.63 18.21
C PRO A 279 0.43 6.95 17.30
N TYR A 280 -0.75 6.44 17.64
CA TYR A 280 -1.97 6.76 16.91
C TYR A 280 -2.39 8.22 17.06
N GLY A 281 -2.21 8.83 18.23
CA GLY A 281 -2.43 10.26 18.45
C GLY A 281 -1.60 11.15 17.51
N PHE A 282 -0.31 10.85 17.37
CA PHE A 282 0.57 11.57 16.43
C PHE A 282 0.16 11.36 14.97
N MET A 283 -0.22 10.13 14.59
CA MET A 283 -0.74 9.85 13.24
C MET A 283 -2.08 10.54 12.96
N ALA A 284 -2.98 10.59 13.94
CA ALA A 284 -4.25 11.31 13.85
C ALA A 284 -4.01 12.82 13.68
N TYR A 285 -3.04 13.38 14.40
CA TYR A 285 -2.63 14.77 14.22
C TYR A 285 -1.99 15.00 12.85
N ALA A 286 -1.11 14.12 12.38
CA ALA A 286 -0.54 14.18 11.04
C ALA A 286 -1.63 14.24 9.96
N TRP A 287 -2.65 13.39 10.09
CA TRP A 287 -3.81 13.41 9.20
C TRP A 287 -4.56 14.76 9.22
N VAL A 288 -4.78 15.34 10.40
CA VAL A 288 -5.38 16.68 10.54
C VAL A 288 -4.46 17.78 9.99
N ALA A 289 -3.15 17.69 10.20
CA ALA A 289 -2.17 18.66 9.70
C ALA A 289 -2.10 18.68 8.17
N ALA A 290 -2.14 17.50 7.53
CA ALA A 290 -2.24 17.38 6.08
C ALA A 290 -3.56 17.98 5.57
N ARG A 291 -4.69 17.60 6.18
CA ARG A 291 -6.03 17.91 5.66
C ARG A 291 -6.50 19.34 5.95
N VAL A 292 -6.33 19.80 7.19
CA VAL A 292 -6.90 21.07 7.66
C VAL A 292 -5.89 22.20 7.52
N LEU A 293 -4.62 21.93 7.83
CA LEU A 293 -3.56 22.94 7.82
C LEU A 293 -2.76 22.98 6.51
N ARG A 294 -2.91 21.97 5.64
CA ARG A 294 -2.09 21.77 4.42
C ARG A 294 -0.59 21.78 4.68
N ARG A 295 -0.17 21.32 5.86
CA ARG A 295 1.25 21.22 6.26
C ARG A 295 1.76 19.81 6.01
N TYR A 296 1.92 19.45 4.74
CA TYR A 296 2.17 18.05 4.38
C TYR A 296 3.54 17.50 4.84
N ASP A 297 4.58 18.33 4.97
CA ASP A 297 5.94 17.87 5.41
C ASP A 297 5.88 17.56 6.89
N GLU A 298 5.31 18.47 7.68
CA GLU A 298 5.07 18.24 9.10
C GLU A 298 4.19 17.00 9.30
N ALA A 299 3.12 16.86 8.50
CA ALA A 299 2.27 15.68 8.55
C ALA A 299 3.05 14.39 8.26
N TYR A 300 3.90 14.40 7.22
CA TYR A 300 4.71 13.25 6.86
C TYR A 300 5.73 12.90 7.96
N GLU A 301 6.45 13.89 8.48
CA GLU A 301 7.40 13.69 9.58
C GLU A 301 6.73 13.15 10.85
N LEU A 302 5.55 13.68 11.21
CA LEU A 302 4.75 13.18 12.34
C LEU A 302 4.21 11.77 12.10
N GLY A 303 3.85 11.44 10.85
CA GLY A 303 3.43 10.10 10.47
C GLY A 303 4.58 9.08 10.56
N GLN A 304 5.78 9.45 10.13
CA GLN A 304 6.99 8.64 10.28
C GLN A 304 7.36 8.46 11.76
N LEU A 305 7.31 9.54 12.56
CA LEU A 305 7.50 9.47 14.01
C LEU A 305 6.54 8.46 14.65
N ALA A 306 5.25 8.53 14.30
CA ALA A 306 4.24 7.62 14.83
C ALA A 306 4.55 6.15 14.49
N LEU A 307 5.04 5.85 13.28
CA LEU A 307 5.47 4.49 12.93
C LEU A 307 6.67 4.04 13.75
N GLU A 308 7.70 4.88 13.88
CA GLU A 308 8.90 4.56 14.65
C GLU A 308 8.59 4.37 16.14
N MET A 309 7.73 5.21 16.73
CA MET A 309 7.24 5.04 18.10
C MET A 309 6.57 3.68 18.29
N ASN A 310 5.74 3.26 17.33
CA ASN A 310 5.05 1.98 17.40
C ASN A 310 6.00 0.77 17.26
N GLU A 311 7.04 0.91 16.44
CA GLU A 311 8.05 -0.14 16.27
C GLU A 311 8.93 -0.29 17.51
N ARG A 312 9.31 0.82 18.16
CA ARG A 312 10.07 0.80 19.42
C ARG A 312 9.27 0.27 20.60
N SER A 313 7.97 0.56 20.67
CA SER A 313 7.11 0.08 21.77
C SER A 313 6.81 -1.41 21.69
N GLY A 314 7.11 -2.07 20.57
CA GLY A 314 6.87 -3.50 20.36
C GLY A 314 5.39 -3.88 20.33
N GLN A 315 4.48 -2.92 20.08
CA GLN A 315 3.03 -3.14 20.00
C GLN A 315 2.60 -3.28 18.53
N PRO A 316 2.39 -4.51 18.01
CA PRO A 316 2.03 -4.70 16.61
C PRO A 316 0.60 -4.22 16.30
N GLU A 317 -0.26 -4.02 17.29
CA GLU A 317 -1.70 -3.79 17.14
C GLU A 317 -2.03 -2.55 16.30
N LEU A 318 -1.26 -1.46 16.43
CA LEU A 318 -1.48 -0.23 15.66
C LEU A 318 -0.78 -0.24 14.30
N SER A 319 0.11 -1.20 14.05
CA SER A 319 0.98 -1.25 12.87
C SER A 319 0.19 -1.15 11.55
N CYS A 320 -0.90 -1.92 11.43
CA CYS A 320 -1.77 -1.92 10.25
C CYS A 320 -2.40 -0.53 10.06
N ARG A 321 -3.06 -0.04 11.11
CA ARG A 321 -3.76 1.25 11.15
C ARG A 321 -2.87 2.43 10.78
N LEU A 322 -1.68 2.52 11.37
CA LEU A 322 -0.75 3.63 11.12
C LEU A 322 -0.28 3.66 9.67
N ARG A 323 0.09 2.49 9.11
CA ARG A 323 0.56 2.37 7.72
C ARG A 323 -0.52 2.73 6.70
N VAL A 324 -1.77 2.31 6.93
CA VAL A 324 -2.90 2.70 6.07
C VAL A 324 -3.09 4.21 6.09
N VAL A 325 -3.13 4.84 7.27
CA VAL A 325 -3.34 6.30 7.37
C VAL A 325 -2.20 7.07 6.70
N LEU A 326 -0.95 6.68 6.95
CA LEU A 326 0.21 7.30 6.32
C LEU A 326 0.14 7.19 4.80
N GLY A 327 -0.05 5.98 4.27
CA GLY A 327 -0.03 5.69 2.84
C GLY A 327 -1.18 6.31 2.06
N ALA A 328 -2.38 6.35 2.65
CA ALA A 328 -3.59 6.79 1.95
C ALA A 328 -3.85 8.30 2.05
N HIS A 329 -3.41 8.94 3.13
CA HIS A 329 -3.84 10.30 3.46
C HIS A 329 -2.71 11.30 3.68
N VAL A 330 -1.46 10.84 3.87
CA VAL A 330 -0.34 11.73 4.19
C VAL A 330 0.73 11.68 3.11
N SER A 331 1.29 10.50 2.82
CA SER A 331 2.42 10.34 1.88
C SER A 331 2.08 10.75 0.45
N VAL A 332 0.81 10.67 0.05
CA VAL A 332 0.35 11.02 -1.30
C VAL A 332 0.68 12.47 -1.71
N PHE A 333 0.90 13.37 -0.76
CA PHE A 333 1.27 14.77 -1.01
C PHE A 333 2.77 15.07 -0.94
N THR A 334 3.60 14.09 -0.56
CA THR A 334 5.04 14.28 -0.32
C THR A 334 5.90 13.30 -1.09
N ASP A 335 5.42 12.07 -1.32
CA ASP A 335 6.12 11.00 -2.03
C ASP A 335 5.33 10.53 -3.25
N HIS A 336 6.03 9.91 -4.20
CA HIS A 336 5.44 9.29 -5.37
C HIS A 336 4.37 8.25 -4.96
N LEU A 337 3.19 8.28 -5.60
CA LEU A 337 2.02 7.46 -5.23
C LEU A 337 2.32 5.95 -5.16
N LEU A 338 3.20 5.46 -6.04
CA LEU A 338 3.72 4.09 -6.01
C LEU A 338 4.29 3.66 -4.65
N SER A 339 4.93 4.55 -3.88
CA SER A 339 5.50 4.21 -2.57
C SER A 339 4.44 3.85 -1.53
N SER A 340 3.19 4.31 -1.70
CA SER A 340 2.08 3.94 -0.83
C SER A 340 1.75 2.45 -0.91
N LEU A 341 2.09 1.76 -2.02
CA LEU A 341 1.87 0.32 -2.15
C LEU A 341 2.72 -0.49 -1.15
N ASP A 342 3.96 -0.08 -0.88
CA ASP A 342 4.83 -0.74 0.11
C ASP A 342 4.24 -0.61 1.52
N LEU A 343 3.69 0.57 1.84
CA LEU A 343 2.99 0.81 3.11
C LEU A 343 1.75 -0.08 3.23
N PHE A 344 0.95 -0.21 2.18
CA PHE A 344 -0.24 -1.06 2.20
C PHE A 344 0.09 -2.55 2.25
N GLN A 345 1.15 -3.01 1.58
CA GLN A 345 1.61 -4.39 1.71
C GLN A 345 2.03 -4.70 3.15
N ALA A 346 2.85 -3.85 3.76
CA ALA A 346 3.24 -4.01 5.15
C ALA A 346 2.02 -3.91 6.11
N ALA A 347 1.01 -3.09 5.77
CA ALA A 347 -0.24 -3.03 6.52
C ALA A 347 -1.05 -4.32 6.41
N LEU A 348 -1.15 -4.93 5.23
CA LEU A 348 -1.83 -6.21 5.02
C LEU A 348 -1.16 -7.33 5.85
N GLU A 349 0.17 -7.39 5.84
CA GLU A 349 0.94 -8.35 6.64
C GLU A 349 0.76 -8.14 8.14
N ALA A 350 0.74 -6.88 8.59
CA ALA A 350 0.46 -6.55 9.99
C ALA A 350 -0.97 -6.93 10.38
N GLY A 351 -1.97 -6.55 9.58
CA GLY A 351 -3.38 -6.83 9.84
C GLY A 351 -3.69 -8.33 9.88
N HIS A 352 -3.04 -9.14 9.04
CA HIS A 352 -3.17 -10.59 9.10
C HIS A 352 -2.63 -11.18 10.41
N ARG A 353 -1.52 -10.62 10.93
CA ARG A 353 -0.91 -11.09 12.19
C ARG A 353 -1.71 -10.66 13.42
N THR A 354 -2.24 -9.43 13.43
CA THR A 354 -2.93 -8.86 14.60
C THR A 354 -4.43 -9.14 14.61
N GLY A 355 -5.01 -9.52 13.46
CA GLY A 355 -6.45 -9.69 13.32
C GLY A 355 -7.22 -8.36 13.20
N ASP A 356 -6.54 -7.24 12.89
CA ASP A 356 -7.20 -5.96 12.58
C ASP A 356 -7.82 -6.01 11.18
N LEU A 357 -8.96 -6.69 11.09
CA LEU A 357 -9.68 -6.92 9.83
C LEU A 357 -10.20 -5.64 9.19
N THR A 358 -10.52 -4.62 10.00
CA THR A 358 -11.03 -3.34 9.52
C THR A 358 -9.96 -2.57 8.76
N TYR A 359 -8.77 -2.36 9.33
CA TYR A 359 -7.70 -1.66 8.63
C TYR A 359 -7.03 -2.51 7.54
N LEU A 360 -6.98 -3.84 7.70
CA LEU A 360 -6.60 -4.74 6.62
C LEU A 360 -7.51 -4.56 5.40
N SER A 361 -8.82 -4.47 5.61
CA SER A 361 -9.78 -4.27 4.52
C SER A 361 -9.66 -2.89 3.87
N GLN A 362 -9.31 -1.85 4.64
CA GLN A 362 -8.97 -0.54 4.10
C GLN A 362 -7.69 -0.58 3.24
N ALA A 363 -6.65 -1.32 3.68
CA ALA A 363 -5.43 -1.50 2.90
C ALA A 363 -5.71 -2.15 1.53
N CYS A 364 -6.62 -3.13 1.47
CA CYS A 364 -7.08 -3.72 0.20
C CYS A 364 -7.73 -2.67 -0.72
N VAL A 365 -8.65 -1.86 -0.19
CA VAL A 365 -9.35 -0.82 -0.95
C VAL A 365 -8.36 0.22 -1.49
N HIS A 366 -7.46 0.73 -0.64
CA HIS A 366 -6.49 1.74 -1.04
C HIS A 366 -5.45 1.22 -2.03
N THR A 367 -5.00 -0.03 -1.90
CA THR A 367 -4.15 -0.70 -2.89
C THR A 367 -4.82 -0.70 -4.26
N ALA A 368 -6.08 -1.13 -4.32
CA ALA A 368 -6.84 -1.18 -5.56
C ALA A 368 -7.03 0.21 -6.19
N LEU A 369 -7.31 1.25 -5.37
CA LEU A 369 -7.45 2.62 -5.85
C LEU A 369 -6.14 3.22 -6.38
N VAL A 370 -5.02 2.99 -5.69
CA VAL A 370 -3.71 3.48 -6.14
C VAL A 370 -3.31 2.84 -7.47
N ARG A 371 -3.43 1.52 -7.59
CA ARG A 371 -3.12 0.81 -8.85
C ARG A 371 -4.02 1.30 -10.00
N PHE A 372 -5.31 1.48 -9.72
CA PHE A 372 -6.25 2.06 -10.69
C PHE A 372 -5.82 3.48 -11.12
N GLY A 373 -5.41 4.32 -10.17
CA GLY A 373 -4.97 5.70 -10.43
C GLY A 373 -3.64 5.82 -11.19
N LEU A 374 -2.68 4.92 -10.95
CA LEU A 374 -1.42 4.83 -11.71
C LEU A 374 -1.66 4.37 -13.15
N GLY A 375 -2.74 3.63 -13.39
CA GLY A 375 -3.01 3.00 -14.69
C GLY A 375 -2.28 1.66 -14.85
N ASP A 376 -2.13 0.91 -13.74
CA ASP A 376 -1.70 -0.49 -13.79
C ASP A 376 -2.64 -1.30 -14.69
N GLU A 377 -2.13 -2.38 -15.28
CA GLU A 377 -2.84 -3.19 -16.25
C GLU A 377 -4.16 -3.75 -15.70
N CYS A 378 -5.28 -3.43 -16.37
CA CYS A 378 -6.62 -3.67 -15.86
C CYS A 378 -6.89 -5.13 -15.49
N GLU A 379 -6.42 -6.11 -16.27
CA GLU A 379 -6.64 -7.54 -15.96
C GLU A 379 -5.89 -7.96 -14.69
N ALA A 380 -4.64 -7.51 -14.53
CA ALA A 380 -3.86 -7.76 -13.32
C ALA A 380 -4.50 -7.15 -12.06
N VAL A 381 -4.90 -5.87 -12.12
CA VAL A 381 -5.58 -5.21 -10.99
C VAL A 381 -6.92 -5.89 -10.69
N ARG A 382 -7.66 -6.30 -11.73
CA ARG A 382 -8.92 -7.01 -11.60
C ARG A 382 -8.77 -8.33 -10.86
N ALA A 383 -7.73 -9.10 -11.16
CA ALA A 383 -7.43 -10.37 -10.49
C ALA A 383 -7.06 -10.16 -9.01
N GLU A 384 -6.26 -9.14 -8.70
CA GLU A 384 -5.92 -8.79 -7.31
C GLU A 384 -7.16 -8.36 -6.52
N VAL A 385 -8.04 -7.55 -7.12
CA VAL A 385 -9.32 -7.13 -6.52
C VAL A 385 -10.25 -8.33 -6.23
N ASP A 386 -10.27 -9.38 -7.07
CA ASP A 386 -11.02 -10.60 -6.76
C ASP A 386 -10.45 -11.33 -5.53
N GLY A 387 -9.13 -11.38 -5.40
CA GLY A 387 -8.45 -11.88 -4.21
C GLY A 387 -8.86 -11.09 -2.97
N PHE A 388 -8.80 -9.76 -3.02
CA PHE A 388 -9.22 -8.89 -1.92
C PHE A 388 -10.70 -9.04 -1.58
N LEU A 389 -11.60 -9.14 -2.57
CA LEU A 389 -13.03 -9.38 -2.34
C LEU A 389 -13.29 -10.67 -1.57
N SER A 390 -12.55 -11.74 -1.89
CA SER A 390 -12.66 -13.01 -1.16
C SER A 390 -12.26 -12.86 0.31
N LEU A 391 -11.20 -12.08 0.57
CA LEU A 391 -10.68 -11.82 1.90
C LEU A 391 -11.65 -10.98 2.74
N VAL A 392 -12.10 -9.83 2.23
CA VAL A 392 -12.98 -8.91 2.98
C VAL A 392 -14.37 -9.50 3.22
N ARG A 393 -14.88 -10.32 2.30
CA ARG A 393 -16.16 -11.03 2.49
C ARG A 393 -16.05 -12.09 3.59
N ARG A 394 -14.93 -12.82 3.64
CA ARG A 394 -14.65 -13.76 4.75
C ARG A 394 -14.51 -13.03 6.09
N ALA A 395 -13.93 -11.84 6.08
CA ALA A 395 -13.82 -10.95 7.23
C ALA A 395 -15.14 -10.27 7.62
N ARG A 396 -16.20 -10.40 6.81
CA ARG A 396 -17.50 -9.72 7.00
C ARG A 396 -17.42 -8.20 7.00
N GLU A 397 -16.44 -7.64 6.29
CA GLU A 397 -16.21 -6.20 6.15
C GLU A 397 -17.02 -5.65 4.97
N GLU A 398 -18.31 -5.37 5.21
CA GLU A 398 -19.29 -5.00 4.18
C GLU A 398 -18.92 -3.71 3.43
N LEU A 399 -18.44 -2.67 4.14
CA LEU A 399 -18.07 -1.39 3.55
C LEU A 399 -16.91 -1.54 2.55
N ALA A 400 -15.89 -2.31 2.91
CA ALA A 400 -14.75 -2.58 2.03
C ALA A 400 -15.16 -3.46 0.84
N ALA A 401 -16.05 -4.45 1.06
CA ALA A 401 -16.60 -5.27 -0.01
C ALA A 401 -17.37 -4.45 -1.06
N LEU A 402 -18.17 -3.47 -0.62
CA LEU A 402 -18.87 -2.54 -1.51
C LEU A 402 -17.90 -1.66 -2.29
N ALA A 403 -16.89 -1.08 -1.63
CA ALA A 403 -15.88 -0.25 -2.29
C ALA A 403 -15.08 -1.03 -3.34
N LEU A 404 -14.60 -2.23 -3.02
CA LEU A 404 -13.87 -3.10 -3.96
C LEU A 404 -14.77 -3.57 -5.11
N THR A 405 -16.07 -3.80 -4.87
CA THR A 405 -17.02 -4.10 -5.93
C THR A 405 -17.17 -2.92 -6.89
N GLY A 406 -17.11 -1.68 -6.39
CA GLY A 406 -17.04 -0.47 -7.21
C GLY A 406 -15.80 -0.43 -8.11
N VAL A 407 -14.61 -0.68 -7.55
CA VAL A 407 -13.36 -0.77 -8.34
C VAL A 407 -13.46 -1.84 -9.41
N ARG A 408 -13.96 -3.01 -9.03
CA ARG A 408 -14.18 -4.14 -9.93
C ARG A 408 -15.05 -3.80 -11.13
N ARG A 409 -16.20 -3.16 -10.89
CA ARG A 409 -17.13 -2.72 -11.94
C ARG A 409 -16.46 -1.71 -12.87
N ALA A 410 -15.71 -0.75 -12.33
CA ALA A 410 -14.98 0.22 -13.15
C ALA A 410 -13.93 -0.46 -14.07
N LEU A 411 -13.21 -1.46 -13.56
CA LEU A 411 -12.27 -2.25 -14.37
C LEU A 411 -13.00 -3.05 -15.47
N ASP A 412 -14.11 -3.70 -15.13
CA ASP A 412 -14.92 -4.43 -16.12
C ASP A 412 -15.42 -3.50 -17.25
N ASP A 413 -15.86 -2.27 -16.91
CA ASP A 413 -16.30 -1.27 -17.88
C ASP A 413 -15.17 -0.79 -18.80
N LEU A 414 -13.93 -0.73 -18.30
CA LEU A 414 -12.75 -0.37 -19.10
C LEU A 414 -12.35 -1.50 -20.05
N MET A 415 -12.49 -2.76 -19.64
CA MET A 415 -12.11 -3.94 -20.44
C MET A 415 -13.19 -4.33 -21.46
N ASP A 416 -14.48 -4.24 -21.12
CA ASP A 416 -15.56 -4.74 -21.95
C ASP A 416 -16.25 -3.64 -22.79
N ALA A 417 -15.87 -3.57 -24.06
CA ALA A 417 -16.46 -2.64 -25.02
C ALA A 417 -17.95 -2.88 -25.31
N THR A 418 -18.50 -4.07 -24.99
CA THR A 418 -19.92 -4.36 -25.19
C THR A 418 -20.79 -3.70 -24.13
N ARG A 419 -20.24 -3.47 -22.92
CA ARG A 419 -20.86 -2.67 -21.86
C ARG A 419 -20.77 -1.17 -22.11
N ALA A 420 -19.67 -0.70 -22.69
CA ALA A 420 -19.44 0.72 -23.01
C ALA A 420 -20.28 1.25 -24.21
N GLY A 421 -20.82 0.36 -25.04
CA GLY A 421 -21.50 0.69 -26.30
C GLY A 421 -22.99 1.01 -26.20
N ALA A 422 -23.62 0.86 -25.04
CA ALA A 422 -25.01 1.24 -24.86
C ALA A 422 -25.07 2.62 -24.22
N SER A 423 -25.62 3.60 -24.96
CA SER A 423 -26.29 4.78 -24.42
C SER A 423 -27.50 4.37 -23.58
N ARG A 424 -27.31 3.48 -22.61
CA ARG A 424 -28.31 3.15 -21.62
C ARG A 424 -28.16 4.26 -20.56
N PRO A 425 -29.15 5.17 -20.38
CA PRO A 425 -29.31 5.74 -19.06
C PRO A 425 -29.33 4.57 -18.06
N PRO A 426 -28.88 4.72 -16.80
CA PRO A 426 -28.90 3.63 -15.83
C PRO A 426 -30.28 3.01 -15.89
N SER A 427 -30.37 1.85 -16.52
CA SER A 427 -31.66 1.23 -16.76
C SER A 427 -31.83 0.33 -15.57
N HIS A 428 -32.93 0.56 -14.88
CA HIS A 428 -33.53 -0.24 -13.81
C HIS A 428 -33.64 -1.75 -14.13
N GLY A 429 -32.55 -2.43 -14.50
CA GLY A 429 -32.61 -3.75 -15.12
C GLY A 429 -31.40 -4.65 -14.92
N ASP A 430 -30.31 -4.19 -14.30
CA ASP A 430 -29.35 -5.10 -13.70
C ASP A 430 -29.83 -5.26 -12.26
N LEU A 431 -30.50 -6.37 -11.96
CA LEU A 431 -31.29 -6.58 -10.73
C LEU A 431 -30.48 -6.45 -9.42
N ASP A 432 -29.15 -6.31 -9.49
CA ASP A 432 -28.25 -6.00 -8.36
C ASP A 432 -27.99 -4.48 -8.15
N ASP A 433 -28.13 -3.63 -9.18
CA ASP A 433 -27.73 -2.20 -9.09
C ASP A 433 -28.73 -1.35 -8.28
N ALA A 434 -30.03 -1.64 -8.34
CA ALA A 434 -31.02 -0.92 -7.53
C ALA A 434 -30.86 -1.22 -6.02
N GLY A 435 -30.46 -2.45 -5.68
CA GLY A 435 -30.15 -2.86 -4.31
C GLY A 435 -28.87 -2.23 -3.78
N ASP A 436 -27.83 -2.15 -4.63
CA ASP A 436 -26.56 -1.53 -4.27
C ASP A 436 -26.63 0.00 -4.23
N GLU A 437 -27.32 0.67 -5.16
CA GLU A 437 -27.54 2.12 -5.10
C GLU A 437 -28.36 2.51 -3.86
N ALA A 438 -29.40 1.75 -3.51
CA ALA A 438 -30.15 1.96 -2.28
C ALA A 438 -29.27 1.80 -1.04
N LYS A 439 -28.37 0.81 -1.00
CA LYS A 439 -27.38 0.65 0.08
C LYS A 439 -26.36 1.79 0.14
N LEU A 440 -25.79 2.19 -1.00
CA LEU A 440 -24.83 3.30 -1.10
C LEU A 440 -25.46 4.66 -0.76
N SER A 441 -26.78 4.79 -0.92
CA SER A 441 -27.53 5.99 -0.52
C SER A 441 -27.62 6.17 0.99
N ALA A 442 -27.47 5.10 1.79
CA ALA A 442 -27.56 5.16 3.23
C ALA A 442 -26.37 5.93 3.85
N PRO A 443 -26.59 6.77 4.88
CA PRO A 443 -25.52 7.56 5.52
C PRO A 443 -24.34 6.72 6.03
N ALA A 444 -24.60 5.52 6.56
CA ALA A 444 -23.58 4.60 7.06
C ALA A 444 -22.60 4.10 5.98
N HIS A 445 -22.97 4.18 4.70
CA HIS A 445 -22.15 3.71 3.56
C HIS A 445 -21.40 4.86 2.86
N GLY A 446 -21.25 6.02 3.50
CA GLY A 446 -20.69 7.23 2.91
C GLY A 446 -19.33 7.04 2.20
N ALA A 447 -18.41 6.28 2.82
CA ALA A 447 -17.07 6.03 2.28
C ALA A 447 -17.10 5.15 1.01
N ALA A 448 -17.87 4.05 1.03
CA ALA A 448 -18.02 3.17 -0.13
C ALA A 448 -18.73 3.87 -1.30
N ALA A 449 -19.75 4.68 -0.99
CA ALA A 449 -20.45 5.50 -1.98
C ALA A 449 -19.52 6.53 -2.63
N ARG A 450 -18.64 7.16 -1.86
CA ARG A 450 -17.64 8.09 -2.39
C ARG A 450 -16.72 7.40 -3.40
N VAL A 451 -16.21 6.21 -3.08
CA VAL A 451 -15.38 5.40 -4.00
C VAL A 451 -16.14 5.11 -5.29
N HIS A 452 -17.39 4.64 -5.16
CA HIS A 452 -18.23 4.33 -6.31
C HIS A 452 -18.45 5.55 -7.21
N TYR A 453 -18.89 6.69 -6.66
CA TYR A 453 -19.16 7.90 -7.44
C TYR A 453 -17.89 8.46 -8.08
N ALA A 454 -16.76 8.46 -7.37
CA ALA A 454 -15.49 8.93 -7.91
C ALA A 454 -15.04 8.08 -9.13
N LEU A 455 -15.13 6.75 -9.05
CA LEU A 455 -14.79 5.89 -10.18
C LEU A 455 -15.76 6.06 -11.35
N ARG A 456 -17.07 6.13 -11.08
CA ARG A 456 -18.09 6.36 -12.10
C ARG A 456 -17.90 7.70 -12.81
N GLN A 457 -17.48 8.75 -12.10
CA GLN A 457 -17.12 10.03 -12.71
C GLN A 457 -16.03 9.86 -13.78
N GLN A 458 -14.97 9.10 -13.48
CA GLN A 458 -13.89 8.85 -14.44
C GLN A 458 -14.39 8.07 -15.66
N ILE A 459 -15.18 7.01 -15.44
CA ILE A 459 -15.75 6.20 -16.52
C ILE A 459 -16.68 7.05 -17.41
N CYS A 460 -17.56 7.85 -16.83
CA CYS A 460 -18.41 8.78 -17.58
C CYS A 460 -17.57 9.77 -18.39
N PHE A 461 -16.53 10.36 -17.81
CA PHE A 461 -15.67 11.29 -18.51
C PHE A 461 -14.94 10.64 -19.69
N LEU A 462 -14.35 9.45 -19.48
CA LEU A 462 -13.67 8.70 -20.54
C LEU A 462 -14.63 8.33 -21.68
N ASN A 463 -15.89 8.02 -21.37
CA ASN A 463 -16.92 7.76 -22.37
C ASN A 463 -17.52 9.04 -23.00
N GLU A 464 -17.02 10.22 -22.65
CA GLU A 464 -17.52 11.53 -23.08
C GLU A 464 -18.95 11.86 -22.60
N ASP A 465 -19.47 11.15 -21.58
CA ASP A 465 -20.69 11.51 -20.84
C ASP A 465 -20.36 12.56 -19.78
N TYR A 466 -20.14 13.80 -20.23
CA TYR A 466 -19.74 14.91 -19.37
C TYR A 466 -20.82 15.30 -18.36
N GLU A 467 -22.11 15.14 -18.69
CA GLU A 467 -23.19 15.39 -17.72
C GLU A 467 -23.20 14.34 -16.61
N GLY A 468 -23.02 13.06 -16.95
CA GLY A 468 -22.87 11.98 -15.97
C GLY A 468 -21.63 12.16 -15.11
N ALA A 469 -20.50 12.55 -15.71
CA ALA A 469 -19.26 12.82 -14.99
C ALA A 469 -19.47 13.93 -13.94
N LEU A 470 -20.14 15.02 -14.32
CA LEU A 470 -20.40 16.13 -13.40
C LEU A 470 -21.35 15.72 -12.25
N ARG A 471 -22.43 14.98 -12.55
CA ARG A 471 -23.35 14.46 -11.53
C ARG A 471 -22.62 13.56 -10.52
N MET A 472 -21.82 12.62 -11.01
CA MET A 472 -21.07 11.70 -10.17
C MET A 472 -20.00 12.42 -9.35
N GLY A 473 -19.31 13.40 -9.93
CA GLY A 473 -18.38 14.27 -9.21
C GLY A 473 -19.06 15.03 -8.07
N SER A 474 -20.22 15.65 -8.32
CA SER A 474 -21.01 16.32 -7.27
C SER A 474 -21.46 15.38 -6.15
N LEU A 475 -21.87 14.16 -6.48
CA LEU A 475 -22.23 13.15 -5.48
C LEU A 475 -21.01 12.68 -4.66
N ALA A 476 -19.85 12.50 -5.31
CA ALA A 476 -18.61 12.17 -4.63
C ALA A 476 -18.20 13.30 -3.66
N GLU A 477 -18.21 14.56 -4.11
CA GLU A 477 -17.91 15.75 -3.30
C GLU A 477 -18.88 15.89 -2.11
N ALA A 478 -20.17 15.65 -2.31
CA ALA A 478 -21.16 15.70 -1.22
C ALA A 478 -20.87 14.68 -0.10
N ARG A 479 -20.19 13.56 -0.43
CA ARG A 479 -19.77 12.55 0.55
C ARG A 479 -18.39 12.82 1.16
N MET A 480 -17.69 13.89 0.77
CA MET A 480 -16.36 14.28 1.28
C MET A 480 -16.39 15.12 2.56
N GLN A 481 -17.46 15.02 3.38
CA GLN A 481 -17.76 15.86 4.55
C GLN A 481 -16.52 16.60 5.13
N GLY A 482 -16.44 17.92 4.90
CA GLY A 482 -15.39 18.79 5.45
C GLY A 482 -14.07 18.82 4.67
N GLY A 483 -14.06 18.65 3.34
CA GLY A 483 -12.88 18.89 2.49
C GLY A 483 -11.72 17.93 2.78
N VAL A 484 -11.86 16.67 2.39
CA VAL A 484 -10.77 15.69 2.50
C VAL A 484 -9.78 15.96 1.36
N ASP A 485 -8.52 16.21 1.70
CA ASP A 485 -7.41 16.17 0.75
C ASP A 485 -6.80 14.78 0.94
N ASP A 486 -7.23 13.82 0.12
CA ASP A 486 -6.66 12.48 -0.02
C ASP A 486 -6.52 12.11 -1.50
N HIS A 487 -5.92 10.96 -1.81
CA HIS A 487 -5.73 10.54 -3.21
C HIS A 487 -7.03 10.62 -4.03
N LEU A 488 -8.12 10.04 -3.50
CA LEU A 488 -9.41 9.97 -4.19
C LEU A 488 -10.03 11.36 -4.41
N ALA A 489 -9.84 12.29 -3.47
CA ALA A 489 -10.26 13.68 -3.61
C ALA A 489 -9.59 14.34 -4.81
N THR A 490 -8.28 14.13 -4.96
CA THR A 490 -7.53 14.71 -6.08
C THR A 490 -8.08 14.21 -7.42
N GLU A 491 -8.47 12.94 -7.52
CA GLU A 491 -9.11 12.39 -8.71
C GLU A 491 -10.45 13.08 -9.00
N VAL A 492 -11.32 13.20 -8.00
CA VAL A 492 -12.63 13.87 -8.16
C VAL A 492 -12.45 15.30 -8.68
N PHE A 493 -11.56 16.08 -8.06
CA PHE A 493 -11.31 17.47 -8.48
C PHE A 493 -10.73 17.55 -9.90
N PHE A 494 -9.79 16.67 -10.23
CA PHE A 494 -9.16 16.63 -11.55
C PHE A 494 -10.21 16.41 -12.66
N TYR A 495 -11.03 15.37 -12.54
CA TYR A 495 -12.05 15.06 -13.52
C TYR A 495 -13.20 16.08 -13.52
N THR A 496 -13.55 16.67 -12.38
CA THR A 496 -14.51 17.79 -12.32
C THR A 496 -13.98 18.98 -13.15
N CYS A 497 -12.72 19.36 -12.97
CA CYS A 497 -12.09 20.44 -13.76
C CYS A 497 -12.08 20.16 -15.26
N LEU A 498 -11.64 18.97 -15.67
CA LEU A 498 -11.62 18.59 -17.09
C LEU A 498 -13.03 18.60 -17.69
N THR A 499 -14.03 18.12 -16.94
CA THR A 499 -15.43 18.11 -17.35
C THR A 499 -15.95 19.54 -17.56
N LEU A 500 -15.66 20.46 -16.63
CA LEU A 500 -16.07 21.85 -16.72
C LEU A 500 -15.37 22.63 -17.84
N LEU A 501 -14.13 22.25 -18.17
CA LEU A 501 -13.39 22.85 -19.28
C LEU A 501 -13.83 22.28 -20.65
N SER A 502 -14.51 21.14 -20.70
CA SER A 502 -14.93 20.49 -21.94
C SER A 502 -15.81 21.40 -22.80
N PRO A 503 -15.53 21.54 -24.11
CA PRO A 503 -16.33 22.38 -25.01
C PRO A 503 -17.78 21.87 -25.18
N ALA A 504 -18.06 20.59 -24.88
CA ALA A 504 -19.41 20.04 -24.92
C ALA A 504 -20.32 20.58 -23.82
N LEU A 505 -19.77 21.01 -22.68
CA LEU A 505 -20.52 21.53 -21.53
C LEU A 505 -20.52 23.06 -21.44
N ALA A 506 -19.68 23.73 -22.24
CA ALA A 506 -19.37 25.17 -22.17
C ALA A 506 -20.55 26.14 -22.44
N ARG A 507 -21.79 25.64 -22.60
CA ARG A 507 -23.01 26.46 -22.69
C ARG A 507 -24.06 26.01 -21.67
N GLY A 508 -23.94 26.54 -20.43
CA GLY A 508 -25.14 26.92 -19.68
C GLY A 508 -25.60 26.08 -18.48
N ARG A 509 -24.74 25.37 -17.73
CA ARG A 509 -25.14 24.80 -16.42
C ARG A 509 -24.04 24.91 -15.36
N GLN A 510 -24.28 25.75 -14.34
CA GLN A 510 -23.56 25.72 -13.05
C GLN A 510 -24.19 24.64 -12.17
N LEU A 511 -23.63 23.42 -12.19
CA LEU A 511 -23.99 22.37 -11.23
C LEU A 511 -23.00 22.29 -10.05
N THR A 512 -21.88 23.03 -10.10
CA THR A 512 -20.85 23.04 -9.05
C THR A 512 -20.73 24.42 -8.40
N THR A 513 -20.51 24.43 -7.09
CA THR A 513 -20.33 25.66 -6.28
C THR A 513 -18.89 26.19 -6.31
N VAL A 514 -17.92 25.37 -6.71
CA VAL A 514 -16.48 25.70 -6.76
C VAL A 514 -16.04 26.03 -8.18
N SER A 515 -15.21 27.07 -8.32
CA SER A 515 -14.67 27.51 -9.61
C SER A 515 -13.49 26.65 -10.07
N VAL A 516 -13.34 26.48 -11.39
CA VAL A 516 -12.18 25.80 -12.01
C VAL A 516 -10.85 26.41 -11.55
N ALA A 517 -10.83 27.72 -11.31
CA ALA A 517 -9.65 28.43 -10.78
C ALA A 517 -9.22 27.89 -9.41
N SER A 518 -10.17 27.68 -8.49
CA SER A 518 -9.87 27.20 -7.14
C SER A 518 -9.22 25.81 -7.14
N TYR A 519 -9.71 24.89 -7.96
CA TYR A 519 -9.11 23.56 -8.07
C TYR A 519 -7.74 23.59 -8.76
N ARG A 520 -7.55 24.43 -9.78
CA ARG A 520 -6.25 24.59 -10.44
C ARG A 520 -5.19 25.10 -9.46
N ASP A 521 -5.53 26.06 -8.61
CA ASP A 521 -4.59 26.62 -7.62
C ASP A 521 -4.12 25.54 -6.63
N ARG A 522 -5.02 24.62 -6.24
CA ARG A 522 -4.67 23.46 -5.41
C ARG A 522 -3.73 22.49 -6.12
N PHE A 523 -3.97 22.20 -7.39
CA PHE A 523 -3.05 21.38 -8.18
C PHE A 523 -1.68 22.06 -8.39
N SER A 524 -1.62 23.39 -8.43
CA SER A 524 -0.35 24.11 -8.44
C SER A 524 0.41 23.90 -7.14
N GLU A 525 -0.24 24.10 -5.99
CA GLU A 525 0.32 23.86 -4.66
C GLU A 525 0.88 22.43 -4.53
N TRP A 526 0.10 21.43 -4.96
CA TRP A 526 0.52 20.03 -4.91
C TRP A 526 1.64 19.71 -5.90
N ALA A 527 1.63 20.29 -7.10
CA ALA A 527 2.67 20.08 -8.11
C ALA A 527 4.03 20.71 -7.74
N GLU A 528 4.03 21.79 -6.98
CA GLU A 528 5.26 22.37 -6.42
C GLU A 528 5.90 21.45 -5.38
N ARG A 529 5.08 20.69 -4.66
CA ARG A 529 5.52 19.86 -3.54
C ARG A 529 5.85 18.42 -3.94
N CYS A 530 4.94 17.76 -4.64
CA CYS A 530 5.11 16.41 -5.17
C CYS A 530 4.90 16.46 -6.69
N PRO A 531 5.89 16.97 -7.44
CA PRO A 531 5.78 17.11 -8.89
C PRO A 531 5.49 15.77 -9.57
N ASP A 532 6.05 14.69 -9.04
CA ASP A 532 5.88 13.34 -9.60
C ASP A 532 4.40 12.94 -9.69
N ASN A 533 3.61 13.25 -8.65
CA ASN A 533 2.18 12.90 -8.59
C ASN A 533 1.24 13.91 -9.27
N TYR A 534 1.61 15.19 -9.32
CA TYR A 534 0.65 16.25 -9.63
C TYR A 534 1.04 17.19 -10.75
N ARG A 535 2.31 17.21 -11.17
CA ARG A 535 2.76 18.11 -12.24
C ARG A 535 2.04 17.84 -13.55
N HIS A 536 1.89 16.56 -13.93
CA HIS A 536 1.19 16.19 -15.15
C HIS A 536 -0.29 16.61 -15.12
N LYS A 537 -0.98 16.44 -13.99
CA LYS A 537 -2.36 16.90 -13.81
C LYS A 537 -2.48 18.41 -13.88
N HIS A 538 -1.61 19.14 -13.16
CA HIS A 538 -1.61 20.60 -13.19
C HIS A 538 -1.35 21.15 -14.60
N LEU A 539 -0.38 20.58 -15.32
CA LEU A 539 -0.06 20.96 -16.70
C LEU A 539 -1.24 20.68 -17.64
N LEU A 540 -1.92 19.53 -17.50
CA LEU A 540 -3.08 19.20 -18.32
C LEU A 540 -4.26 20.16 -18.08
N LEU A 541 -4.55 20.50 -16.81
CA LEU A 541 -5.57 21.48 -16.47
C LEU A 541 -5.24 22.87 -17.05
N ARG A 542 -3.96 23.25 -17.06
CA ARG A 542 -3.51 24.49 -17.69
C ARG A 542 -3.62 24.42 -19.22
N ALA A 543 -3.32 23.29 -19.85
CA ALA A 543 -3.47 23.09 -21.29
C ALA A 543 -4.92 23.24 -21.73
N GLU A 544 -5.85 22.59 -21.01
CA GLU A 544 -7.29 22.70 -21.27
C GLU A 544 -7.83 24.12 -21.00
N SER A 545 -7.31 24.81 -19.99
CA SER A 545 -7.64 26.22 -19.74
C SER A 545 -7.16 27.14 -20.87
N ALA A 546 -5.91 26.97 -21.33
CA ALA A 546 -5.34 27.72 -22.44
C ALA A 546 -6.11 27.46 -23.74
N ARG A 547 -6.50 26.20 -24.00
CA ARG A 547 -7.40 25.85 -25.10
C ARG A 547 -8.72 26.60 -25.00
N ALA A 548 -9.38 26.57 -23.83
CA ALA A 548 -10.66 27.24 -23.63
C ALA A 548 -10.56 28.77 -23.79
N ALA A 549 -9.39 29.36 -23.49
CA ALA A 549 -9.09 30.77 -23.69
C ALA A 549 -8.64 31.13 -25.13
N GLY A 550 -8.42 30.14 -26.01
CA GLY A 550 -7.91 30.36 -27.37
C GLY A 550 -6.40 30.60 -27.47
N GLU A 551 -5.65 30.35 -26.40
CA GLU A 551 -4.18 30.53 -26.32
C GLU A 551 -3.45 29.31 -26.92
N GLU A 552 -3.52 29.14 -28.24
CA GLU A 552 -3.11 27.90 -28.90
C GLU A 552 -1.64 27.49 -28.64
N LEU A 553 -0.70 28.42 -28.76
CA LEU A 553 0.73 28.14 -28.57
C LEU A 553 1.04 27.69 -27.14
N ALA A 554 0.37 28.28 -26.16
CA ALA A 554 0.50 27.89 -24.76
C ALA A 554 -0.09 26.49 -24.54
N ALA A 555 -1.27 26.23 -25.09
CA ALA A 555 -1.93 24.92 -25.00
C ALA A 555 -1.05 23.79 -25.55
N MET A 556 -0.47 23.97 -26.74
CA MET A 556 0.44 22.98 -27.36
C MET A 556 1.58 22.59 -26.42
N LYS A 557 2.33 23.59 -25.95
CA LYS A 557 3.48 23.36 -25.06
C LYS A 557 3.06 22.68 -23.75
N LEU A 558 1.91 23.06 -23.20
CA LEU A 558 1.42 22.51 -21.93
C LEU A 558 0.96 21.05 -22.08
N TYR A 559 0.34 20.67 -23.21
CA TYR A 559 0.00 19.27 -23.49
C TYR A 559 1.25 18.40 -23.56
N ASP A 560 2.27 18.80 -24.33
CA ASP A 560 3.52 18.05 -24.44
C ASP A 560 4.19 17.84 -23.08
N GLN A 561 4.25 18.89 -22.27
CA GLN A 561 4.80 18.81 -20.93
C GLN A 561 3.96 17.91 -20.01
N ALA A 562 2.64 17.91 -20.14
CA ALA A 562 1.75 17.05 -19.36
C ALA A 562 1.96 15.57 -19.72
N ILE A 563 2.01 15.24 -21.01
CA ILE A 563 2.22 13.88 -21.52
C ILE A 563 3.58 13.34 -21.05
N GLU A 564 4.66 14.10 -21.25
CA GLU A 564 5.99 13.69 -20.83
C GLU A 564 6.08 13.52 -19.31
N SER A 565 5.50 14.46 -18.55
CA SER A 565 5.47 14.37 -17.09
C SER A 565 4.68 13.17 -16.59
N ALA A 566 3.60 12.76 -17.26
CA ALA A 566 2.84 11.57 -16.88
C ALA A 566 3.65 10.30 -17.18
N LYS A 567 4.26 10.25 -18.37
CA LYS A 567 5.06 9.11 -18.84
C LYS A 567 6.29 8.84 -17.97
N VAL A 568 7.06 9.88 -17.63
CA VAL A 568 8.27 9.75 -16.79
C VAL A 568 7.94 9.23 -15.39
N ASN A 569 6.76 9.57 -14.86
CA ASN A 569 6.30 9.14 -13.53
C ASN A 569 5.36 7.93 -13.58
N GLY A 570 5.22 7.26 -14.73
CA GLY A 570 4.47 6.00 -14.83
C GLY A 570 2.95 6.11 -14.70
N PHE A 571 2.36 7.30 -14.87
CA PHE A 571 0.90 7.49 -14.87
C PHE A 571 0.31 7.19 -16.26
N VAL A 572 0.21 5.90 -16.61
CA VAL A 572 -0.17 5.43 -17.96
C VAL A 572 -1.56 5.92 -18.37
N ARG A 573 -2.50 5.94 -17.43
CA ARG A 573 -3.86 6.45 -17.65
C ARG A 573 -3.84 7.93 -18.03
N ASP A 574 -3.06 8.73 -17.30
CA ASP A 574 -3.03 10.19 -17.49
C ASP A 574 -2.22 10.57 -18.73
N GLU A 575 -1.20 9.78 -19.09
CA GLU A 575 -0.50 9.88 -20.38
C GLU A 575 -1.47 9.67 -21.55
N ALA A 576 -2.26 8.58 -21.52
CA ALA A 576 -3.24 8.27 -22.56
C ALA A 576 -4.31 9.36 -22.69
N LEU A 577 -4.82 9.83 -21.54
CA LEU A 577 -5.82 10.90 -21.48
C LEU A 577 -5.27 12.24 -22.01
N ALA A 578 -4.07 12.64 -21.60
CA ALA A 578 -3.44 13.87 -22.05
C ALA A 578 -3.18 13.84 -23.57
N SER A 579 -2.74 12.70 -24.11
CA SER A 579 -2.58 12.47 -25.55
C SER A 579 -3.91 12.56 -26.29
N GLU A 580 -5.00 12.00 -25.75
CA GLU A 580 -6.32 12.09 -26.38
C GLU A 580 -6.82 13.54 -26.46
N LEU A 581 -6.68 14.29 -25.37
CA LEU A 581 -7.09 15.70 -25.30
C LEU A 581 -6.24 16.58 -26.24
N CYS A 582 -4.92 16.35 -26.28
CA CYS A 582 -4.02 17.00 -27.23
C CYS A 582 -4.41 16.71 -28.69
N ALA A 583 -4.71 15.45 -29.01
CA ALA A 583 -5.14 15.05 -30.34
C ALA A 583 -6.45 15.74 -30.74
N LYS A 584 -7.44 15.78 -29.84
CA LYS A 584 -8.72 16.48 -30.06
C LYS A 584 -8.52 17.99 -30.25
N PHE A 585 -7.62 18.60 -29.50
CA PHE A 585 -7.25 20.00 -29.66
C PHE A 585 -6.66 20.27 -31.06
N HIS A 586 -5.68 19.48 -31.49
CA HIS A 586 -5.08 19.63 -32.82
C HIS A 586 -6.08 19.38 -33.95
N LEU A 587 -6.97 18.40 -33.79
CA LEU A 587 -8.04 18.13 -34.75
C LEU A 587 -9.00 19.32 -34.86
N ALA A 588 -9.41 19.91 -33.73
CA ALA A 588 -10.28 21.10 -33.72
C ALA A 588 -9.63 22.33 -34.39
N SER A 589 -8.30 22.46 -34.30
CA SER A 589 -7.53 23.50 -35.01
C SER A 589 -7.19 23.13 -36.48
N GLY A 590 -7.73 22.04 -37.03
CA GLY A 590 -7.46 21.61 -38.41
C GLY A 590 -6.05 21.03 -38.67
N ARG A 591 -5.30 20.69 -37.61
CA ARG A 591 -3.93 20.14 -37.68
C ARG A 591 -3.94 18.60 -37.67
N GLU A 592 -4.58 18.00 -38.66
CA GLU A 592 -4.88 16.56 -38.69
C GLU A 592 -3.63 15.66 -38.59
N ARG A 593 -2.52 16.03 -39.26
CA ARG A 593 -1.26 15.26 -39.21
C ARG A 593 -0.68 15.17 -37.80
N ILE A 594 -0.79 16.25 -37.02
CA ILE A 594 -0.32 16.29 -35.64
C ILE A 594 -1.30 15.53 -34.75
N ALA A 595 -2.61 15.70 -34.99
CA ALA A 595 -3.65 14.95 -34.29
C ALA A 595 -3.50 13.44 -34.45
N HIS A 596 -3.06 12.95 -35.62
CA HIS A 596 -2.79 11.53 -35.87
C HIS A 596 -1.76 10.96 -34.88
N VAL A 597 -0.64 11.65 -34.66
CA VAL A 597 0.42 11.21 -33.75
C VAL A 597 -0.11 11.05 -32.33
N TYR A 598 -0.70 12.10 -31.76
CA TYR A 598 -1.22 12.04 -30.38
C TYR A 598 -2.42 11.09 -30.25
N MET A 599 -3.24 10.92 -31.28
CA MET A 599 -4.36 9.97 -31.24
C MET A 599 -3.87 8.52 -31.24
N ALA A 600 -2.81 8.22 -32.01
CA ALA A 600 -2.17 6.91 -32.01
C ALA A 600 -1.52 6.62 -30.65
N ASP A 601 -0.83 7.61 -30.06
CA ASP A 601 -0.23 7.49 -28.72
C ASP A 601 -1.29 7.29 -27.64
N ALA A 602 -2.41 8.02 -27.71
CA ALA A 602 -3.55 7.82 -26.81
C ALA A 602 -4.11 6.41 -26.91
N HIS A 603 -4.32 5.93 -28.15
CA HIS A 603 -4.83 4.59 -28.40
C HIS A 603 -3.89 3.51 -27.86
N GLU A 604 -2.57 3.64 -28.09
CA GLU A 604 -1.57 2.71 -27.54
C GLU A 604 -1.56 2.77 -26.00
N GLY A 605 -1.61 3.96 -25.41
CA GLY A 605 -1.71 4.15 -23.96
C GLY A 605 -2.92 3.44 -23.34
N TYR A 606 -4.10 3.58 -23.93
CA TYR A 606 -5.30 2.87 -23.47
C TYR A 606 -5.18 1.35 -23.61
N LEU A 607 -4.50 0.84 -24.66
CA LEU A 607 -4.21 -0.59 -24.78
C LEU A 607 -3.23 -1.07 -23.71
N ARG A 608 -2.17 -0.30 -23.40
CA ARG A 608 -1.20 -0.64 -22.33
C ARG A 608 -1.86 -0.70 -20.96
N TRP A 609 -2.78 0.23 -20.69
CA TRP A 609 -3.59 0.26 -19.47
C TRP A 609 -4.58 -0.92 -19.41
N GLY A 610 -4.99 -1.48 -20.56
CA GLY A 610 -6.02 -2.52 -20.62
C GLY A 610 -7.45 -1.97 -20.77
N ALA A 611 -7.61 -0.67 -21.02
CA ALA A 611 -8.88 0.00 -21.28
C ALA A 611 -9.37 -0.24 -22.72
N GLN A 612 -9.60 -1.52 -23.07
CA GLN A 612 -9.98 -1.96 -24.42
C GLN A 612 -11.27 -1.30 -24.90
N ALA A 613 -12.24 -1.04 -24.01
CA ALA A 613 -13.48 -0.35 -24.35
C ALA A 613 -13.21 1.05 -24.92
N LYS A 614 -12.33 1.81 -24.25
CA LYS A 614 -11.94 3.15 -24.66
C LYS A 614 -11.09 3.14 -25.94
N ALA A 615 -10.14 2.22 -26.06
CA ALA A 615 -9.35 2.06 -27.29
C ALA A 615 -10.23 1.76 -28.51
N ARG A 616 -11.23 0.86 -28.37
CA ARG A 616 -12.20 0.57 -29.43
C ARG A 616 -13.11 1.76 -29.73
N GLN A 617 -13.49 2.55 -28.73
CA GLN A 617 -14.24 3.81 -28.94
C GLN A 617 -13.44 4.76 -29.85
N LEU A 618 -12.15 4.96 -29.57
CA LEU A 618 -11.28 5.80 -30.40
C LEU A 618 -11.14 5.25 -31.83
N SER A 619 -10.90 3.95 -31.97
CA SER A 619 -10.82 3.29 -33.28
C SER A 619 -12.09 3.47 -34.12
N ARG A 620 -13.27 3.45 -33.50
CA ARG A 620 -14.56 3.66 -34.18
C ARG A 620 -14.80 5.12 -34.55
N LYS A 621 -14.46 6.05 -33.66
CA LYS A 621 -14.75 7.48 -33.84
C LYS A 621 -13.72 8.17 -34.75
N TYR A 622 -12.47 7.74 -34.70
CA TYR A 622 -11.35 8.32 -35.44
C TYR A 622 -10.53 7.27 -36.22
N PRO A 623 -11.16 6.48 -37.11
CA PRO A 623 -10.48 5.37 -37.79
C PRO A 623 -9.27 5.83 -38.63
N HIS A 624 -9.35 7.03 -39.22
CA HIS A 624 -8.27 7.62 -40.02
C HIS A 624 -7.09 8.14 -39.18
N LEU A 625 -7.30 8.44 -37.89
CA LEU A 625 -6.24 8.90 -36.97
C LEU A 625 -5.56 7.76 -36.23
N VAL A 626 -6.26 6.62 -36.03
CA VAL A 626 -5.74 5.47 -35.29
C VAL A 626 -5.05 4.44 -36.19
N ALA A 627 -5.37 4.41 -37.50
CA ALA A 627 -4.76 3.47 -38.44
C ALA A 627 -3.24 3.76 -38.64
N ARG A 628 -2.40 2.84 -38.15
CA ARG A 628 -0.92 2.96 -38.13
C ARG A 628 -0.20 2.47 -39.41
N ALA A 629 -0.84 2.38 -40.59
CA ALA A 629 -0.22 1.64 -41.72
C ALA A 629 -0.29 2.20 -43.16
N ALA A 630 -1.04 3.26 -43.49
CA ALA A 630 -1.22 3.62 -44.91
C ALA A 630 -0.48 4.89 -45.41
N LEU A 631 -0.16 5.85 -44.53
CA LEU A 631 0.13 7.21 -45.00
C LEU A 631 1.60 7.63 -45.01
N VAL A 632 2.53 6.82 -44.50
CA VAL A 632 3.96 7.19 -44.42
C VAL A 632 4.86 6.32 -45.34
N GLY A 633 4.33 5.26 -45.96
CA GLY A 633 5.12 4.30 -46.76
C GLY A 633 4.96 4.34 -48.29
N GLN A 634 4.13 5.22 -48.86
CA GLN A 634 3.77 5.16 -50.29
C GLN A 634 4.43 6.20 -51.21
N GLN A 635 5.43 6.95 -50.75
CA GLN A 635 6.23 7.77 -51.67
C GLN A 635 7.71 7.48 -51.47
N SER A 636 8.31 6.90 -52.52
CA SER A 636 9.75 6.68 -52.72
C SER A 636 10.30 5.29 -52.34
N ARG A 637 10.00 4.28 -53.15
CA ARG A 637 10.99 3.27 -53.56
C ARG A 637 10.59 2.67 -54.93
N PRO A 638 11.47 2.66 -55.94
CA PRO A 638 11.19 2.05 -57.24
C PRO A 638 11.23 0.51 -57.15
N PRO A 639 10.62 -0.21 -58.11
CA PRO A 639 10.39 -1.64 -58.00
C PRO A 639 11.64 -2.42 -58.39
N GLU A 640 12.17 -3.21 -57.46
CA GLU A 640 13.14 -4.27 -57.78
C GLU A 640 12.52 -5.66 -57.62
N SER A 641 13.01 -6.53 -58.48
CA SER A 641 12.46 -7.80 -58.96
C SER A 641 11.94 -8.79 -57.93
N ALA A 642 10.88 -9.48 -58.36
CA ALA A 642 10.37 -10.72 -57.78
C ALA A 642 11.45 -11.81 -57.65
N LEU A 643 11.57 -12.37 -56.44
CA LEU A 643 12.04 -13.73 -56.17
C LEU A 643 11.22 -14.31 -54.98
N PRO A 644 11.09 -15.65 -54.87
CA PRO A 644 9.86 -16.30 -54.41
C PRO A 644 9.76 -16.47 -52.89
N ALA A 645 8.51 -16.63 -52.46
CA ALA A 645 8.06 -16.88 -51.10
C ALA A 645 8.83 -18.02 -50.40
N SER A 646 9.55 -17.67 -49.33
CA SER A 646 9.79 -18.54 -48.16
C SER A 646 10.51 -17.73 -47.06
N THR A 647 9.81 -16.76 -46.49
CA THR A 647 10.14 -16.24 -45.17
C THR A 647 8.98 -16.57 -44.27
N GLU A 648 9.14 -17.66 -43.51
CA GLU A 648 8.30 -17.95 -42.36
C GLU A 648 8.33 -16.72 -41.45
N ARG A 649 7.22 -15.97 -41.45
CA ARG A 649 6.97 -14.94 -40.43
C ARG A 649 6.89 -15.64 -39.08
N PRO A 650 7.49 -15.07 -38.01
CA PRO A 650 7.33 -15.63 -36.68
C PRO A 650 5.84 -15.67 -36.34
N THR A 651 5.35 -16.83 -35.91
CA THR A 651 3.98 -17.02 -35.48
C THR A 651 3.65 -16.07 -34.34
N SER A 652 2.45 -15.47 -34.36
CA SER A 652 1.97 -14.50 -33.37
C SER A 652 2.05 -14.98 -31.92
N LEU A 653 2.07 -16.30 -31.69
CA LEU A 653 2.20 -16.93 -30.37
C LEU A 653 3.58 -16.70 -29.71
N ASP A 654 4.68 -16.71 -30.47
CA ASP A 654 6.03 -16.50 -29.92
C ASP A 654 6.28 -15.03 -29.57
N ALA A 655 5.68 -14.10 -30.32
CA ALA A 655 5.74 -12.67 -30.01
C ALA A 655 4.97 -12.32 -28.72
N PHE A 656 3.85 -12.99 -28.43
CA PHE A 656 3.10 -12.80 -27.17
C PHE A 656 3.83 -13.39 -25.96
N ALA A 657 4.46 -14.56 -26.10
CA ALA A 657 5.31 -15.13 -25.05
C ALA A 657 6.49 -14.20 -24.74
N LEU A 658 7.14 -13.65 -25.78
CA LEU A 658 8.24 -12.71 -25.61
C LEU A 658 7.82 -11.36 -25.03
N LEU A 659 6.63 -10.84 -25.39
CA LEU A 659 6.07 -9.63 -24.78
C LEU A 659 5.80 -9.82 -23.28
N ARG A 660 5.34 -11.00 -22.85
CA ARG A 660 5.15 -11.32 -21.43
C ARG A 660 6.48 -11.34 -20.68
N VAL A 661 7.51 -11.93 -21.26
CA VAL A 661 8.86 -11.99 -20.68
C VAL A 661 9.52 -10.60 -20.66
N SER A 662 9.41 -9.84 -21.76
CA SER A 662 9.90 -8.46 -21.85
C SER A 662 9.23 -7.54 -20.84
N ARG A 663 7.92 -7.72 -20.56
CA ARG A 663 7.18 -6.93 -19.57
C ARG A 663 7.60 -7.26 -18.12
N ALA A 664 7.93 -8.52 -17.84
CA ALA A 664 8.45 -8.96 -16.55
C ALA A 664 9.88 -8.45 -16.26
N ILE A 665 10.63 -8.09 -17.31
CA ILE A 665 11.97 -7.49 -17.24
C ILE A 665 11.84 -5.97 -17.03
N CYS A 666 10.97 -5.27 -17.77
CA CYS A 666 10.83 -3.81 -17.67
C CYS A 666 10.28 -3.28 -16.34
N GLY A 667 9.63 -4.14 -15.53
CA GLY A 667 9.12 -3.79 -14.20
C GLY A 667 10.04 -4.14 -13.02
N GLU A 668 11.20 -4.75 -13.26
CA GLU A 668 12.11 -5.18 -12.19
C GLU A 668 13.16 -4.10 -11.89
N LEU A 669 13.13 -3.57 -10.67
CA LEU A 669 14.03 -2.50 -10.23
C LEU A 669 15.27 -3.02 -9.49
N VAL A 670 15.28 -4.31 -9.09
CA VAL A 670 16.42 -4.96 -8.44
C VAL A 670 17.33 -5.57 -9.51
N LEU A 671 18.56 -5.05 -9.62
CA LEU A 671 19.51 -5.44 -10.67
C LEU A 671 19.80 -6.94 -10.72
N GLU A 672 19.95 -7.58 -9.56
CA GLU A 672 20.23 -9.01 -9.45
C GLU A 672 19.11 -9.85 -10.07
N ARG A 673 17.85 -9.50 -9.78
CA ARG A 673 16.66 -10.17 -10.32
C ARG A 673 16.46 -9.85 -11.79
N LEU A 674 16.76 -8.62 -12.19
CA LEU A 674 16.69 -8.17 -13.57
C LEU A 674 17.65 -8.97 -14.45
N PHE A 675 18.92 -9.10 -14.04
CA PHE A 675 19.94 -9.83 -14.78
C PHE A 675 19.59 -11.31 -14.89
N GLU A 676 19.11 -11.92 -13.80
CA GLU A 676 18.66 -13.32 -13.83
C GLU A 676 17.53 -13.55 -14.84
N ARG A 677 16.47 -12.73 -14.80
CA ARG A 677 15.35 -12.86 -15.73
C ARG A 677 15.77 -12.61 -17.17
N LEU A 678 16.65 -11.63 -17.40
CA LEU A 678 17.15 -11.29 -18.72
C LEU A 678 17.93 -12.44 -19.36
N LEU A 679 18.85 -13.06 -18.62
CA LEU A 679 19.67 -14.14 -19.14
C LEU A 679 18.86 -15.42 -19.38
N ARG A 680 17.90 -15.74 -18.50
CA ARG A 680 16.97 -16.86 -18.72
C ARG A 680 16.11 -16.63 -19.96
N ALA A 681 15.55 -15.43 -20.11
CA ALA A 681 14.78 -15.06 -21.29
C ALA A 681 15.59 -15.20 -22.59
N LEU A 682 16.85 -14.74 -22.58
CA LEU A 682 17.75 -14.84 -23.72
C LEU A 682 18.07 -16.31 -24.03
N SER A 683 18.39 -17.12 -23.02
CA SER A 683 18.69 -18.54 -23.19
C SER A 683 17.48 -19.33 -23.73
N GLU A 684 16.28 -19.08 -23.21
CA GLU A 684 15.04 -19.72 -23.68
C GLU A 684 14.69 -19.31 -25.12
N SER A 685 14.83 -18.02 -25.45
CA SER A 685 14.44 -17.48 -26.77
C SER A 685 15.45 -17.82 -27.86
N ALA A 686 16.74 -17.86 -27.51
CA ALA A 686 17.83 -18.14 -28.44
C ALA A 686 18.19 -19.63 -28.48
N GLY A 687 17.71 -20.45 -27.54
CA GLY A 687 18.14 -21.84 -27.37
C GLY A 687 19.63 -21.94 -27.01
N ALA A 688 20.15 -20.98 -26.24
CA ALA A 688 21.56 -20.89 -25.91
C ALA A 688 21.90 -21.71 -24.66
N GLN A 689 23.02 -22.44 -24.71
CA GLN A 689 23.55 -23.21 -23.58
C GLN A 689 24.27 -22.31 -22.58
N ARG A 690 24.83 -21.19 -23.05
CA ARG A 690 25.50 -20.21 -22.20
C ARG A 690 25.05 -18.81 -22.63
N ALA A 691 24.79 -17.94 -21.67
CA ALA A 691 24.40 -16.55 -21.90
C ALA A 691 25.11 -15.62 -20.93
N VAL A 692 25.65 -14.51 -21.42
CA VAL A 692 26.48 -13.57 -20.66
C VAL A 692 25.98 -12.14 -20.89
N LEU A 693 25.88 -11.37 -19.81
CA LEU A 693 25.54 -9.95 -19.82
C LEU A 693 26.79 -9.14 -19.50
N LEU A 694 27.13 -8.23 -20.41
CA LEU A 694 28.19 -7.24 -20.23
C LEU A 694 27.59 -5.84 -20.16
N LEU A 695 28.02 -5.02 -19.22
CA LEU A 695 27.62 -3.61 -19.14
C LEU A 695 28.79 -2.69 -19.49
N ALA A 696 28.46 -1.61 -20.20
CA ALA A 696 29.40 -0.56 -20.55
C ALA A 696 29.51 0.44 -19.39
N ARG A 697 30.67 0.48 -18.72
CA ARG A 697 30.99 1.42 -17.65
C ARG A 697 32.27 2.18 -18.03
N ASP A 698 32.18 3.51 -18.09
CA ASP A 698 33.32 4.39 -18.42
C ASP A 698 34.11 4.02 -19.68
N GLY A 699 33.42 3.47 -20.68
CA GLY A 699 34.03 3.04 -21.94
C GLY A 699 34.64 1.64 -21.93
N ALA A 700 34.64 0.94 -20.80
CA ALA A 700 35.04 -0.46 -20.67
C ALA A 700 33.81 -1.39 -20.56
N LEU A 701 33.93 -2.63 -21.05
CA LEU A 701 32.91 -3.66 -20.90
C LEU A 701 33.25 -4.57 -19.73
N THR A 702 32.28 -4.76 -18.83
CA THR A 702 32.44 -5.59 -17.64
C THR A 702 31.36 -6.67 -17.61
N ILE A 703 31.74 -7.90 -17.26
CA ILE A 703 30.84 -9.03 -17.11
C ILE A 703 30.11 -8.90 -15.77
N GLU A 704 28.78 -8.85 -15.80
CA GLU A 704 27.95 -8.64 -14.61
C GLU A 704 27.18 -9.90 -14.20
N ALA A 705 26.79 -10.71 -15.19
CA ALA A 705 26.02 -11.92 -14.97
C ALA A 705 26.28 -12.95 -16.06
N GLU A 706 26.24 -14.21 -15.68
CA GLU A 706 26.41 -15.35 -16.58
C GLU A 706 25.42 -16.46 -16.23
N LEU A 707 24.84 -17.08 -17.25
CA LEU A 707 23.98 -18.25 -17.17
C LEU A 707 24.67 -19.41 -17.90
N ASP A 708 24.84 -20.53 -17.18
CA ASP A 708 25.36 -21.79 -17.72
C ASP A 708 24.26 -22.86 -17.64
N GLY A 709 23.82 -23.34 -18.81
CA GLY A 709 22.70 -24.27 -18.98
C GLY A 709 22.97 -25.66 -18.43
N ASP A 710 24.22 -26.11 -18.34
CA ASP A 710 24.56 -27.43 -17.80
C ASP A 710 24.60 -27.44 -16.25
N ARG A 711 24.76 -26.25 -15.63
CA ARG A 711 24.82 -26.07 -14.16
C ARG A 711 23.55 -25.48 -13.55
N GLY A 712 22.58 -25.06 -14.37
CA GLY A 712 21.21 -24.74 -13.97
C GLY A 712 20.99 -23.44 -13.18
N GLY A 713 21.97 -22.53 -13.10
CA GLY A 713 21.86 -21.30 -12.31
C GLY A 713 22.56 -20.08 -12.92
N VAL A 714 22.03 -18.88 -12.64
CA VAL A 714 22.68 -17.60 -12.97
C VAL A 714 23.71 -17.27 -11.89
N ARG A 715 24.95 -17.04 -12.31
CA ARG A 715 26.03 -16.56 -11.44
C ARG A 715 26.13 -15.05 -11.59
N LEU A 716 25.89 -14.36 -10.48
CA LEU A 716 26.20 -12.95 -10.31
C LEU A 716 27.62 -12.87 -9.74
N GLY A 717 28.54 -12.32 -10.52
CA GLY A 717 29.96 -12.23 -10.17
C GLY A 717 30.39 -10.79 -9.84
N PRO A 718 31.58 -10.58 -9.24
CA PRO A 718 32.18 -9.25 -9.20
C PRO A 718 32.36 -8.75 -10.65
N SER A 719 31.96 -7.50 -10.93
CA SER A 719 32.06 -6.89 -12.27
C SER A 719 33.48 -7.02 -12.81
N THR A 720 33.70 -7.98 -13.72
CA THR A 720 35.05 -8.37 -14.18
C THR A 720 35.30 -7.78 -15.57
N PRO A 721 36.38 -7.01 -15.82
CA PRO A 721 36.68 -6.46 -17.14
C PRO A 721 36.83 -7.55 -18.21
N LEU A 722 36.30 -7.31 -19.42
CA LEU A 722 36.39 -8.24 -20.54
C LEU A 722 37.84 -8.65 -20.85
N GLU A 723 38.80 -7.73 -20.70
CA GLU A 723 40.23 -7.94 -20.97
C GLU A 723 40.91 -8.90 -19.99
N SER A 724 40.27 -9.18 -18.84
CA SER A 724 40.82 -10.03 -17.78
C SER A 724 40.31 -11.48 -17.82
N THR A 725 39.45 -11.82 -18.78
CA THR A 725 38.95 -13.18 -19.00
C THR A 725 39.38 -13.72 -20.35
N ALA A 726 39.70 -15.02 -20.39
CA ALA A 726 39.93 -15.76 -21.64
C ALA A 726 38.70 -16.59 -22.04
N ASP A 727 37.62 -16.55 -21.25
CA ASP A 727 36.47 -17.46 -21.37
C ASP A 727 35.35 -16.94 -22.30
N LEU A 728 35.67 -15.99 -23.19
CA LEU A 728 34.70 -15.37 -24.12
C LEU A 728 35.38 -14.82 -25.37
N ALA A 729 34.65 -14.80 -26.51
CA ALA A 729 35.14 -14.24 -27.77
C ALA A 729 35.17 -12.69 -27.72
N ALA A 730 36.25 -12.14 -27.18
CA ALA A 730 36.38 -10.70 -26.93
C ALA A 730 36.29 -9.87 -28.22
N SER A 731 36.84 -10.37 -29.33
CA SER A 731 36.80 -9.67 -30.62
C SER A 731 35.38 -9.51 -31.16
N VAL A 732 34.52 -10.51 -30.97
CA VAL A 732 33.10 -10.48 -31.37
C VAL A 732 32.33 -9.47 -30.51
N VAL A 733 32.56 -9.49 -29.19
CA VAL A 733 31.92 -8.55 -28.26
C VAL A 733 32.32 -7.11 -28.55
N GLN A 734 33.61 -6.86 -28.75
CA GLN A 734 34.11 -5.52 -29.07
C GLN A 734 33.57 -5.01 -30.41
N HIS A 735 33.47 -5.87 -31.42
CA HIS A 735 32.91 -5.50 -32.71
C HIS A 735 31.43 -5.09 -32.61
N VAL A 736 30.61 -5.85 -31.88
CA VAL A 736 29.20 -5.51 -31.66
C VAL A 736 29.06 -4.24 -30.83
N ALA A 737 29.91 -4.04 -29.82
CA ALA A 737 29.91 -2.81 -29.03
C ALA A 737 30.25 -1.56 -29.87
N GLN A 738 31.16 -1.68 -30.84
CA GLN A 738 31.58 -0.57 -31.70
C GLN A 738 30.57 -0.30 -32.83
N THR A 739 30.10 -1.35 -33.50
CA THR A 739 29.23 -1.22 -34.68
C THR A 739 27.75 -1.13 -34.33
N GLN A 740 27.37 -1.59 -33.13
CA GLN A 740 25.98 -1.76 -32.67
C GLN A 740 25.13 -2.65 -33.59
N GLN A 741 25.77 -3.41 -34.50
CA GLN A 741 25.10 -4.35 -35.39
C GLN A 741 25.12 -5.75 -34.77
N PRO A 742 24.01 -6.51 -34.85
CA PRO A 742 23.97 -7.87 -34.32
C PRO A 742 24.90 -8.79 -35.12
N ILE A 743 25.60 -9.69 -34.42
CA ILE A 743 26.41 -10.74 -35.03
C ILE A 743 25.83 -12.11 -34.66
N ALA A 744 25.58 -12.92 -35.68
CA ALA A 744 25.25 -14.33 -35.53
C ALA A 744 26.24 -15.15 -36.35
N LEU A 745 27.11 -15.91 -35.68
CA LEU A 745 28.09 -16.80 -36.32
C LEU A 745 27.51 -18.21 -36.41
N THR A 746 27.42 -18.74 -37.62
CA THR A 746 26.95 -20.11 -37.92
C THR A 746 28.04 -21.18 -37.73
N SER A 747 29.31 -20.77 -37.80
CA SER A 747 30.50 -21.53 -37.39
C SER A 747 31.57 -20.53 -36.97
N ALA A 748 31.85 -20.47 -35.67
CA ALA A 748 32.79 -19.52 -35.07
C ALA A 748 34.20 -19.57 -35.70
N ALA A 749 34.63 -20.74 -36.19
CA ALA A 749 35.95 -20.96 -36.79
C ALA A 749 36.07 -20.55 -38.28
N MET A 750 35.01 -20.04 -38.91
CA MET A 750 34.95 -19.81 -40.37
C MET A 750 34.76 -18.33 -40.77
N ASP A 751 34.58 -17.41 -39.83
CA ASP A 751 34.44 -15.98 -40.13
C ASP A 751 35.82 -15.30 -40.10
N GLU A 752 36.34 -14.95 -41.27
CA GLU A 752 37.67 -14.32 -41.44
C GLU A 752 37.83 -13.04 -40.59
N ARG A 753 36.74 -12.38 -40.19
CA ARG A 753 36.77 -11.17 -39.36
C ARG A 753 37.22 -11.42 -37.93
N PHE A 754 37.12 -12.66 -37.43
CA PHE A 754 37.39 -13.02 -36.04
C PHE A 754 38.37 -14.20 -35.91
N ALA A 755 39.06 -14.57 -36.99
CA ALA A 755 39.91 -15.76 -37.05
C ALA A 755 41.09 -15.78 -36.06
N ASP A 756 41.55 -14.60 -35.60
CA ASP A 756 42.67 -14.45 -34.67
C ASP A 756 42.24 -14.45 -33.17
N ASP A 757 40.95 -14.62 -32.88
CA ASP A 757 40.44 -14.63 -31.50
C ASP A 757 40.83 -15.92 -30.76
N PRO A 758 41.58 -15.84 -29.64
CA PRO A 758 42.09 -17.02 -28.92
C PRO A 758 40.99 -17.99 -28.49
N TYR A 759 39.82 -17.48 -28.12
CA TYR A 759 38.71 -18.29 -27.61
C TYR A 759 37.95 -19.00 -28.75
N LEU A 760 37.91 -18.40 -29.95
CA LEU A 760 37.34 -19.06 -31.13
C LEU A 760 38.27 -20.15 -31.69
N LEU A 761 39.59 -20.02 -31.47
CA LEU A 761 40.61 -20.99 -31.91
C LEU A 761 40.61 -22.29 -31.10
N GLU A 762 40.07 -22.29 -29.87
CA GLU A 762 39.97 -23.50 -29.02
C GLU A 762 38.97 -24.55 -29.54
N GLY A 763 38.16 -24.23 -30.56
CA GLY A 763 37.53 -25.22 -31.44
C GLY A 763 36.25 -25.91 -30.92
N GLY A 764 35.67 -25.45 -29.81
CA GLY A 764 34.48 -26.07 -29.19
C GLY A 764 33.12 -25.47 -29.57
N LEU A 765 33.08 -24.26 -30.15
CA LEU A 765 31.84 -23.50 -30.35
C LEU A 765 31.27 -23.68 -31.76
N ARG A 766 29.98 -24.03 -31.83
CA ARG A 766 29.28 -24.20 -33.11
C ARG A 766 28.47 -22.99 -33.55
N SER A 767 27.98 -22.18 -32.63
CA SER A 767 27.35 -20.90 -32.97
C SER A 767 27.42 -19.87 -31.83
N ILE A 768 27.48 -18.59 -32.21
CA ILE A 768 27.53 -17.44 -31.29
C ILE A 768 26.49 -16.41 -31.75
N LEU A 769 25.76 -15.81 -30.79
CA LEU A 769 24.91 -14.66 -30.99
C LEU A 769 25.38 -13.53 -30.08
N CYS A 770 25.64 -12.36 -30.65
CA CYS A 770 26.07 -11.18 -29.92
C CYS A 770 25.22 -9.97 -30.33
N LEU A 771 24.64 -9.29 -29.34
CA LEU A 771 23.64 -8.24 -29.51
C LEU A 771 24.00 -7.01 -28.68
N ALA A 772 23.95 -5.84 -29.29
CA ALA A 772 24.12 -4.58 -28.59
C ALA A 772 22.84 -4.20 -27.83
N MET A 773 22.99 -3.80 -26.56
CA MET A 773 21.93 -3.18 -25.78
C MET A 773 22.07 -1.66 -25.90
N THR A 774 21.19 -1.02 -26.66
CA THR A 774 21.23 0.43 -26.89
C THR A 774 20.01 1.14 -26.32
N HIS A 775 20.23 2.27 -25.64
CA HIS A 775 19.18 3.15 -25.15
C HIS A 775 19.46 4.57 -25.64
N GLN A 776 18.51 5.16 -26.37
CA GLN A 776 18.64 6.50 -26.98
C GLN A 776 19.93 6.66 -27.84
N GLY A 777 20.32 5.60 -28.56
CA GLY A 777 21.52 5.59 -29.41
C GLY A 777 22.85 5.39 -28.65
N ARG A 778 22.84 5.29 -27.32
CA ARG A 778 24.03 4.99 -26.50
C ARG A 778 24.08 3.52 -26.13
N LEU A 779 25.27 2.92 -26.17
CA LEU A 779 25.50 1.55 -25.71
C LEU A 779 25.38 1.47 -24.19
N THR A 780 24.42 0.68 -23.71
CA THR A 780 24.25 0.33 -22.29
C THR A 780 25.04 -0.94 -21.95
N GLY A 781 25.15 -1.87 -22.88
CA GLY A 781 25.81 -3.16 -22.68
C GLY A 781 25.75 -4.07 -23.91
N VAL A 782 26.18 -5.31 -23.74
CA VAL A 782 26.18 -6.35 -24.76
C VAL A 782 25.61 -7.64 -24.16
N LEU A 783 24.70 -8.28 -24.91
CA LEU A 783 24.23 -9.63 -24.63
C LEU A 783 24.96 -10.61 -25.54
N TYR A 784 25.53 -11.65 -24.93
CA TYR A 784 26.31 -12.65 -25.63
C TYR A 784 25.77 -14.04 -25.32
N ALA A 785 25.61 -14.89 -26.33
CA ALA A 785 25.02 -16.21 -26.19
C ALA A 785 25.73 -17.25 -27.05
N GLU A 786 25.89 -18.46 -26.51
CA GLU A 786 26.63 -19.55 -27.16
C GLU A 786 25.78 -20.81 -27.27
N ASN A 787 26.01 -21.57 -28.33
CA ASN A 787 25.48 -22.92 -28.48
C ASN A 787 26.55 -23.84 -29.10
N GLY A 788 26.99 -24.83 -28.32
CA GLY A 788 27.99 -25.83 -28.72
C GLY A 788 27.39 -27.05 -29.43
N ALA A 789 26.07 -27.26 -29.34
CA ALA A 789 25.39 -28.44 -29.89
C ALA A 789 25.00 -28.29 -31.36
N THR A 790 24.59 -27.10 -31.80
CA THR A 790 24.00 -26.89 -33.14
C THR A 790 24.73 -25.78 -33.90
N ALA A 791 25.22 -26.08 -35.11
CA ALA A 791 25.73 -25.06 -36.02
C ALA A 791 24.55 -24.26 -36.61
N GLY A 792 24.66 -22.93 -36.63
CA GLY A 792 23.58 -22.05 -37.06
C GLY A 792 22.30 -22.12 -36.21
N ALA A 793 22.44 -22.31 -34.89
CA ALA A 793 21.31 -22.32 -33.95
C ALA A 793 20.49 -21.02 -33.97
N PHE A 794 21.11 -19.89 -34.33
CA PHE A 794 20.50 -18.56 -34.32
C PHE A 794 20.06 -18.16 -35.74
N ARG A 795 18.80 -18.47 -36.10
CA ARG A 795 18.21 -18.09 -37.40
C ARG A 795 17.82 -16.62 -37.43
N ALA A 796 17.65 -16.04 -38.63
CA ALA A 796 17.32 -14.61 -38.80
C ALA A 796 16.13 -14.12 -37.94
N GLY A 797 15.06 -14.91 -37.86
CA GLY A 797 13.90 -14.56 -37.01
C GLY A 797 14.21 -14.57 -35.50
N GLN A 798 15.12 -15.43 -35.03
CA GLN A 798 15.55 -15.46 -33.62
C GLN A 798 16.52 -14.32 -33.31
N VAL A 799 17.36 -13.93 -34.27
CA VAL A 799 18.23 -12.74 -34.14
C VAL A 799 17.39 -11.48 -34.00
N GLU A 800 16.34 -11.33 -34.83
CA GLU A 800 15.41 -10.20 -34.75
C GLU A 800 14.65 -10.19 -33.41
N LEU A 801 14.16 -11.35 -32.97
CA LEU A 801 13.45 -11.52 -31.71
C LEU A 801 14.33 -11.19 -30.49
N CYS A 802 15.56 -11.70 -30.46
CA CYS A 802 16.50 -11.43 -29.38
C CYS A 802 17.02 -9.98 -29.44
N GLY A 803 17.08 -9.37 -30.63
CA GLY A 803 17.38 -7.94 -30.79
C GLY A 803 16.32 -7.02 -30.14
N LEU A 804 15.04 -7.40 -30.21
CA LEU A 804 13.97 -6.71 -29.49
C LEU A 804 14.16 -6.85 -27.97
N LEU A 805 14.51 -8.05 -27.49
CA LEU A 805 14.81 -8.30 -26.08
C LEU A 805 15.99 -7.44 -25.61
N ALA A 806 17.07 -7.35 -26.39
CA ALA A 806 18.25 -6.54 -26.09
C ALA A 806 17.90 -5.04 -25.98
N SER A 807 17.01 -4.56 -26.85
CA SER A 807 16.54 -3.16 -26.83
C SER A 807 15.72 -2.85 -25.57
N GLN A 808 14.81 -3.74 -25.17
CA GLN A 808 13.99 -3.58 -23.97
C GLN A 808 14.83 -3.74 -22.70
N ALA A 809 15.79 -4.66 -22.70
CA ALA A 809 16.75 -4.84 -21.62
C ALA A 809 17.61 -3.59 -21.40
N ALA A 810 18.00 -2.89 -22.47
CA ALA A 810 18.75 -1.65 -22.37
C ALA A 810 17.98 -0.58 -21.58
N VAL A 811 16.66 -0.48 -21.79
CA VAL A 811 15.78 0.42 -21.04
C VAL A 811 15.68 0.00 -19.58
N ALA A 812 15.40 -1.28 -19.32
CA ALA A 812 15.21 -1.80 -17.96
C ALA A 812 16.48 -1.65 -17.11
N VAL A 813 17.65 -2.00 -17.67
CA VAL A 813 18.95 -1.83 -16.99
C VAL A 813 19.24 -0.36 -16.75
N HIS A 814 18.97 0.52 -17.74
CA HIS A 814 19.16 1.96 -17.55
C HIS A 814 18.30 2.51 -16.40
N ASN A 815 17.04 2.10 -16.32
CA ASN A 815 16.12 2.50 -15.26
C ASN A 815 16.55 1.99 -13.89
N ALA A 816 16.94 0.71 -13.78
CA ALA A 816 17.42 0.13 -12.53
C ALA A 816 18.73 0.78 -12.05
N LEU A 817 19.66 1.08 -12.95
CA LEU A 817 20.90 1.81 -12.63
C LEU A 817 20.59 3.25 -12.16
N ARG A 818 19.74 3.98 -12.87
CA ARG A 818 19.33 5.36 -12.46
C ARG A 818 18.60 5.37 -11.13
N TYR A 819 17.76 4.38 -10.86
CA TYR A 819 17.05 4.25 -9.59
C TYR A 819 18.03 4.00 -8.43
N ARG A 820 19.03 3.12 -8.63
CA ARG A 820 20.10 2.88 -7.66
C ARG A 820 20.92 4.16 -7.41
N ASP A 821 21.28 4.87 -8.46
CA ASP A 821 22.02 6.13 -8.35
C ASP A 821 21.20 7.18 -7.60
N ALA A 822 19.92 7.34 -7.93
CA ALA A 822 19.00 8.23 -7.23
C ALA A 822 18.83 7.88 -5.74
N GLN A 823 18.74 6.58 -5.39
CA GLN A 823 18.77 6.16 -3.99
C GLN A 823 20.09 6.51 -3.30
N SER A 824 21.24 6.32 -3.98
CA SER A 824 22.55 6.64 -3.42
C SER A 824 22.70 8.15 -3.19
N THR A 825 22.34 8.97 -4.18
CA THR A 825 22.37 10.42 -4.08
C THR A 825 21.39 10.92 -3.03
N SER A 826 20.20 10.34 -2.91
CA SER A 826 19.25 10.68 -1.85
C SER A 826 19.79 10.35 -0.46
N ARG A 827 20.46 9.21 -0.30
CA ARG A 827 21.14 8.84 0.96
C ARG A 827 22.32 9.77 1.28
N GLU A 828 23.11 10.15 0.28
CA GLU A 828 24.21 11.10 0.43
C GLU A 828 23.71 12.52 0.72
N LEU A 829 22.65 12.99 0.05
CA LEU A 829 22.02 14.27 0.35
C LEU A 829 21.46 14.29 1.76
N ARG A 830 20.82 13.19 2.21
CA ARG A 830 20.35 13.05 3.59
C ARG A 830 21.51 13.13 4.57
N ARG A 831 22.63 12.43 4.32
CA ARG A 831 23.84 12.51 5.17
C ARG A 831 24.49 13.89 5.17
N CYS A 832 24.59 14.55 4.01
CA CYS A 832 25.12 15.91 3.91
C CYS A 832 24.20 16.92 4.59
N ASN A 833 22.88 16.77 4.45
CA ASN A 833 21.91 17.61 5.16
C ASN A 833 21.98 17.38 6.67
N GLU A 834 22.13 16.14 7.13
CA GLU A 834 22.36 15.82 8.54
C GLU A 834 23.65 16.49 9.05
N ALA A 835 24.76 16.40 8.31
CA ALA A 835 26.02 17.04 8.67
C ALA A 835 25.95 18.59 8.64
N LEU A 836 25.22 19.18 7.69
CA LEU A 836 24.98 20.62 7.62
C LEU A 836 24.10 21.10 8.79
N VAL A 837 23.09 20.32 9.17
CA VAL A 837 22.24 20.61 10.33
C VAL A 837 23.04 20.55 11.61
N ASP A 838 23.93 19.56 11.77
CA ASP A 838 24.81 19.44 12.92
C ASP A 838 25.81 20.62 12.99
N GLU A 839 26.37 21.04 11.86
CA GLU A 839 27.31 22.17 11.81
C GLU A 839 26.60 23.52 12.07
N VAL A 840 25.37 23.69 11.56
CA VAL A 840 24.53 24.87 11.87
C VAL A 840 24.14 24.89 13.35
N ALA A 841 23.84 23.73 13.94
CA ALA A 841 23.55 23.62 15.36
C ALA A 841 24.77 24.01 16.21
N ARG A 842 25.97 23.54 15.84
CA ARG A 842 27.24 23.90 16.50
C ARG A 842 27.51 25.39 16.43
N LEU A 843 27.43 26.00 15.24
CA LEU A 843 27.62 27.45 15.05
C LEU A 843 26.58 28.29 15.81
N THR A 844 25.34 27.80 15.90
CA THR A 844 24.28 28.48 16.66
C THR A 844 24.53 28.41 18.16
N GLU A 845 25.09 27.31 18.65
CA GLU A 845 25.46 27.16 20.06
C GLU A 845 26.68 28.02 20.42
N GLU A 846 27.67 28.12 19.54
CA GLU A 846 28.81 29.05 19.65
C GLU A 846 28.35 30.52 19.67
N LEU A 847 27.42 30.91 18.79
CA LEU A 847 26.81 32.25 18.79
C LEU A 847 26.00 32.53 20.06
N ARG A 848 25.28 31.53 20.60
CA ARG A 848 24.54 31.67 21.86
C ARG A 848 25.48 31.80 23.06
N ALA A 849 26.61 31.10 23.07
CA ALA A 849 27.64 31.27 24.08
C ALA A 849 28.25 32.67 24.00
N CYS A 850 28.62 33.12 22.80
CA CYS A 850 29.18 34.45 22.59
C CYS A 850 28.20 35.59 22.96
N ASN A 851 26.91 35.42 22.68
CA ASN A 851 25.87 36.37 23.08
C ASN A 851 25.54 36.36 24.58
N ARG A 852 25.77 35.26 25.30
CA ARG A 852 25.68 35.25 26.77
C ARG A 852 26.82 36.02 27.40
N ASP A 853 28.03 35.90 26.85
CA ASP A 853 29.20 36.63 27.33
C ASP A 853 29.13 38.13 27.02
N ALA A 854 28.48 38.50 25.90
CA ALA A 854 28.24 39.89 25.48
C ALA A 854 26.95 40.53 26.05
N SER A 855 26.20 39.84 26.91
CA SER A 855 24.95 40.38 27.49
C SER A 855 25.26 41.50 28.50
N PRO A 856 24.55 42.64 28.50
CA PRO A 856 24.76 43.77 29.43
C PRO A 856 24.57 43.40 30.92
N THR A 857 24.08 42.20 31.21
CA THR A 857 23.99 41.64 32.56
C THR A 857 25.33 41.19 33.15
N SER A 858 26.34 40.86 32.33
CA SER A 858 27.69 40.51 32.80
C SER A 858 28.50 41.76 33.21
N GLU A 859 28.34 42.87 32.51
CA GLU A 859 28.90 44.18 32.88
C GLU A 859 28.22 44.76 34.13
N LEU A 860 26.91 44.58 34.28
CA LEU A 860 26.18 44.98 35.50
C LEU A 860 26.58 44.16 36.74
N ARG A 861 26.95 42.88 36.58
CA ARG A 861 27.51 42.07 37.69
C ARG A 861 28.92 42.52 38.08
N ARG A 862 29.79 42.83 37.11
CA ARG A 862 31.14 43.35 37.39
C ARG A 862 31.11 44.73 38.05
N CYS A 863 30.14 45.59 37.71
CA CYS A 863 29.95 46.89 38.37
C CYS A 863 29.36 46.79 39.79
N ASN A 864 28.62 45.72 40.11
CA ASN A 864 28.05 45.51 41.45
C ASN A 864 29.01 44.80 42.42
N GLU A 865 30.05 44.12 41.93
CA GLU A 865 31.11 43.54 42.78
C GLU A 865 32.25 44.54 43.09
N ALA A 866 32.26 45.70 42.43
CA ALA A 866 33.25 46.77 42.62
C ALA A 866 32.75 47.97 43.48
N ARG A 867 31.58 47.83 44.12
CA ARG A 867 31.02 48.76 45.12
C ARG A 867 30.89 48.04 46.45
#